data_AF-A0A2V8GAC4-F1
#
_entry.id   AF-A0A2V8GAC4-F1
#
_cell.length_a   1.000
_cell.length_b   1.000
_cell.length_c   1.000
_cell.angle_alpha   90.00
_cell.angle_beta   90.00
_cell.angle_gamma   90.00
#
_symmetry.space_group_name_H-M   'P 1'
#
loop_
_entity.id
_entity.type
_entity.pdbx_description
1 polymer ?
#
loop_
_entity_poly.entity_id
_entity_poly.type
_entity_poly.pdbx_seq_one_letter_code
_entity_poly.pdbx_strand_id
1 'polypeptide(L)'
;MAVFGGVSAEPAGFARVGELIEEAIVQRQLPGAVVLIGRGDTVLYAHAFGRRAVLPAPEPMTEDTLFDLASLTKVVATTTSVMKLVEDGRIRLSDPVARFIPEFARYGKAQITIRHLLTHVSGLRPDLELDVEFDGPKEAIRRACEEVPLARPGERFIYSDINFFLLGDIVERVSGERIDRYAARHIFEPLGMKETMFLPPESLRPRIAPTERCQPLAWPCNKPDAPFLRGVVHDPTARRMGGVAGHAGLFSTAADLSRFCRMLLNGGHLGSANILSPATVARMTSPSTPAAMADVRGLGWDIDSSLSANRGDLFPIESFGHTGFTGTSLWMEPQTKSYIVFLSNRVHPDGKGDVTPLRAKVATVAAANLFTDDDVVRAFRARGYQSRGVDNPASRGPERAALPIPVLTGIDVLDSEAFARLRGKRIGLLTNQTGRTKAGASTIDALFGARDVTLVALFSPEHGIRGQLDEKVPPSRDEKTGLPIYSLYGETEASRHPTAEMLHGIEAMVVDLQDIGARFYTYPAATAYVMEEAAKRKLPVFVLDRPNPIDGFDIEGPLQDSTERRYTSYFRMPIRHGLTIGELARLFNEEFKIGADLTVVPMKNWRRDVWFDETGLPWVNPSPNMRNMVAATLYPGIGAIEGTNISVGRGTDTPFEQIGAPWIDAPALAAALNARGLAGIRFYPVSFTPAAGAKLGGQMCHGVFMIVTDRDRLRPVRVGLEIASALAKMHAAEFKLEAAATLFGSTATLAKVRAGEDPTSIASSWSADEAKWRLMRAKYLLY
;
A
#
# COMPACT_ATOMS: atom_id res chain seq x y z
N MET A 1 18.85 -31.97 37.03
CA MET A 1 20.30 -31.86 36.80
C MET A 1 20.53 -30.62 35.97
N ALA A 2 21.43 -29.73 36.41
CA ALA A 2 21.64 -28.40 35.84
C ALA A 2 21.83 -28.47 34.31
N VAL A 3 20.96 -27.77 33.56
CA VAL A 3 20.97 -27.72 32.09
C VAL A 3 22.18 -26.90 31.58
N PHE A 4 22.75 -26.06 32.45
CA PHE A 4 23.97 -25.32 32.20
C PHE A 4 25.08 -25.89 33.10
N GLY A 5 26.13 -26.44 32.49
CA GLY A 5 27.27 -26.95 33.24
C GLY A 5 27.95 -25.83 34.03
N GLY A 6 28.14 -26.06 35.33
CA GLY A 6 29.02 -25.29 36.22
C GLY A 6 28.74 -23.78 36.30
N VAL A 7 27.91 -23.35 37.24
CA VAL A 7 27.75 -21.93 37.59
C VAL A 7 29.06 -21.42 38.19
N SER A 8 29.89 -20.75 37.38
CA SER A 8 30.80 -19.72 37.88
C SER A 8 29.97 -18.49 38.27
N ALA A 9 30.38 -17.78 39.33
CA ALA A 9 29.74 -16.55 39.82
C ALA A 9 29.27 -15.62 38.68
N GLU A 10 28.10 -14.98 38.86
CA GLU A 10 27.56 -14.00 37.90
C GLU A 10 28.68 -13.04 37.47
N PRO A 11 29.01 -12.94 36.17
CA PRO A 11 29.99 -11.96 35.73
C PRO A 11 29.50 -10.58 36.17
N ALA A 12 30.32 -9.84 36.93
CA ALA A 12 29.95 -8.57 37.55
C ALA A 12 29.30 -7.54 36.60
N GLY A 13 29.50 -7.70 35.28
CA GLY A 13 28.93 -6.85 34.24
C GLY A 13 27.41 -6.96 34.04
N PHE A 14 26.77 -8.11 34.31
CA PHE A 14 25.34 -8.31 33.98
C PHE A 14 24.37 -8.12 35.15
N ALA A 15 24.84 -7.79 36.36
CA ALA A 15 23.97 -7.58 37.53
C ALA A 15 22.84 -6.56 37.27
N ARG A 16 23.14 -5.48 36.53
CA ARG A 16 22.15 -4.45 36.17
C ARG A 16 21.00 -4.99 35.30
N VAL A 17 21.22 -6.07 34.54
CA VAL A 17 20.15 -6.73 33.78
C VAL A 17 19.09 -7.30 34.73
N GLY A 18 19.52 -7.99 35.79
CA GLY A 18 18.61 -8.54 36.80
C GLY A 18 17.83 -7.43 37.52
N GLU A 19 18.49 -6.36 37.94
CA GLU A 19 17.85 -5.21 38.59
C GLU A 19 16.76 -4.57 37.72
N LEU A 20 17.02 -4.37 36.42
CA LEU A 20 16.04 -3.82 35.48
C LEU A 20 14.79 -4.71 35.35
N ILE A 21 14.96 -6.03 35.38
CA ILE A 21 13.85 -6.97 35.28
C ILE A 21 13.03 -6.96 36.57
N GLU A 22 13.68 -6.97 37.74
CA GLU A 22 13.00 -6.89 39.03
C GLU A 22 12.24 -5.55 39.19
N GLU A 23 12.86 -4.43 38.80
CA GLU A 23 12.20 -3.11 38.73
C GLU A 23 10.92 -3.18 37.87
N ALA A 24 11.00 -3.81 36.70
CA ALA A 24 9.87 -3.95 35.79
C ALA A 24 8.77 -4.88 36.32
N ILE A 25 9.13 -5.94 37.05
CA ILE A 25 8.17 -6.82 37.75
C ILE A 25 7.44 -6.03 38.85
N VAL A 26 8.15 -5.24 39.66
CA VAL A 26 7.56 -4.38 40.67
C VAL A 26 6.61 -3.35 40.04
N GLN A 27 6.99 -2.79 38.89
CA GLN A 27 6.17 -1.87 38.09
C GLN A 27 5.02 -2.55 37.33
N ARG A 28 4.87 -3.88 37.45
CA ARG A 28 3.83 -4.68 36.78
C ARG A 28 3.87 -4.57 35.24
N GLN A 29 5.05 -4.31 34.68
CA GLN A 29 5.26 -4.31 33.22
C GLN A 29 5.26 -5.73 32.64
N LEU A 30 5.57 -6.73 33.48
CA LEU A 30 5.54 -8.15 33.18
C LEU A 30 5.45 -8.97 34.48
N PRO A 31 4.94 -10.22 34.44
CA PRO A 31 4.98 -11.14 35.59
C PRO A 31 6.37 -11.67 35.94
N GLY A 32 7.20 -11.85 34.92
CA GLY A 32 8.51 -12.48 34.99
C GLY A 32 9.10 -12.65 33.60
N ALA A 33 10.38 -13.05 33.54
CA ALA A 33 11.10 -13.26 32.30
C ALA A 33 12.19 -14.33 32.45
N VAL A 34 12.61 -14.91 31.34
CA VAL A 34 13.87 -15.64 31.20
C VAL A 34 14.76 -14.83 30.25
N VAL A 35 15.97 -14.50 30.70
CA VAL A 35 16.94 -13.74 29.90
C VAL A 35 18.20 -14.57 29.76
N LEU A 36 18.67 -14.71 28.52
CA LEU A 36 19.90 -15.39 28.17
C LEU A 36 20.74 -14.50 27.25
N ILE A 37 21.99 -14.28 27.62
CA ILE A 37 22.99 -13.51 26.84
C ILE A 37 24.16 -14.43 26.54
N GLY A 38 24.57 -14.49 25.29
CA GLY A 38 25.68 -15.34 24.85
C GLY A 38 26.61 -14.67 23.86
N ARG A 39 27.78 -15.27 23.71
CA ARG A 39 28.81 -14.93 22.72
C ARG A 39 29.43 -16.19 22.16
N GLY A 40 29.38 -16.35 20.84
CA GLY A 40 29.88 -17.55 20.16
C GLY A 40 29.21 -18.78 20.76
N ASP A 41 30.01 -19.72 21.27
CA ASP A 41 29.50 -20.95 21.89
C ASP A 41 29.24 -20.84 23.40
N THR A 42 29.53 -19.69 24.00
CA THR A 42 29.47 -19.48 25.45
C THR A 42 28.19 -18.73 25.83
N VAL A 43 27.43 -19.29 26.79
CA VAL A 43 26.38 -18.57 27.50
C VAL A 43 27.03 -17.79 28.63
N LEU A 44 26.91 -16.47 28.60
CA LEU A 44 27.53 -15.57 29.57
C LEU A 44 26.59 -15.22 30.73
N TYR A 45 25.29 -15.27 30.47
CA TYR A 45 24.24 -14.99 31.43
C TYR A 45 23.00 -15.79 31.06
N ALA A 46 22.38 -16.46 32.02
CA ALA A 46 21.09 -17.11 31.89
C ALA A 46 20.41 -17.07 33.25
N HIS A 47 19.22 -16.48 33.34
CA HIS A 47 18.51 -16.38 34.60
C HIS A 47 17.00 -16.25 34.39
N ALA A 48 16.23 -16.79 35.34
CA ALA A 48 14.77 -16.71 35.39
C ALA A 48 14.32 -15.79 36.54
N PHE A 49 13.38 -14.89 36.25
CA PHE A 49 12.91 -13.85 37.15
C PHE A 49 11.40 -13.90 37.35
N GLY A 50 10.95 -13.58 38.56
CA GLY A 50 9.54 -13.42 38.87
C GLY A 50 8.74 -14.71 38.71
N ARG A 51 7.56 -14.59 38.09
CA ARG A 51 6.55 -15.66 38.02
C ARG A 51 6.10 -15.89 36.60
N ARG A 52 5.97 -17.16 36.19
CA ARG A 52 5.34 -17.49 34.89
C ARG A 52 3.83 -17.28 34.93
N ALA A 53 3.20 -17.42 36.08
CA ALA A 53 1.78 -17.10 36.27
C ALA A 53 1.59 -16.32 37.58
N VAL A 54 0.79 -15.26 37.54
CA VAL A 54 0.30 -14.57 38.74
C VAL A 54 -1.15 -14.96 39.05
N LEU A 55 -1.91 -15.39 38.04
CA LEU A 55 -3.27 -15.88 38.16
C LEU A 55 -3.44 -17.20 37.36
N PRO A 56 -4.38 -18.08 37.77
CA PRO A 56 -5.21 -17.98 38.97
C PRO A 56 -4.43 -18.23 40.27
N ALA A 57 -3.26 -18.85 40.18
CA ALA A 57 -2.34 -19.04 41.29
C ALA A 57 -0.92 -18.61 40.88
N PRO A 58 -0.13 -18.06 41.80
CA PRO A 58 1.28 -17.78 41.56
C PRO A 58 2.09 -19.04 41.22
N GLU A 59 2.81 -19.01 40.11
CA GLU A 59 3.76 -20.06 39.71
C GLU A 59 5.14 -19.44 39.45
N PRO A 60 6.23 -19.95 40.06
CA PRO A 60 7.57 -19.39 39.86
C PRO A 60 8.02 -19.54 38.41
N MET A 61 8.75 -18.54 37.92
CA MET A 61 9.45 -18.63 36.64
C MET A 61 10.65 -19.58 36.78
N THR A 62 10.89 -20.40 35.76
CA THR A 62 12.06 -21.30 35.70
C THR A 62 12.70 -21.20 34.31
N GLU A 63 13.99 -21.47 34.19
CA GLU A 63 14.74 -21.33 32.92
C GLU A 63 14.21 -22.22 31.80
N ASP A 64 13.57 -23.33 32.16
CA ASP A 64 12.94 -24.30 31.26
C ASP A 64 11.47 -23.95 30.92
N THR A 65 11.01 -22.74 31.28
CA THR A 65 9.66 -22.28 30.94
C THR A 65 9.50 -22.11 29.43
N LEU A 66 8.41 -22.65 28.91
CA LEU A 66 8.00 -22.51 27.51
C LEU A 66 7.15 -21.25 27.33
N PHE A 67 7.49 -20.43 26.33
CA PHE A 67 6.77 -19.20 26.03
C PHE A 67 6.10 -19.30 24.66
N ASP A 68 4.90 -18.74 24.53
CA ASP A 68 4.37 -18.37 23.22
C ASP A 68 5.26 -17.28 22.62
N LEU A 69 5.91 -17.59 21.51
CA LEU A 69 6.88 -16.70 20.91
C LEU A 69 6.26 -15.59 20.05
N ALA A 70 4.94 -15.65 19.81
CA ALA A 70 4.24 -14.74 18.92
C ALA A 70 5.00 -14.55 17.61
N SER A 71 5.33 -13.30 17.26
CA SER A 71 5.97 -12.93 16.00
C SER A 71 7.41 -13.43 15.80
N LEU A 72 8.11 -13.96 16.82
CA LEU A 72 9.40 -14.64 16.54
C LEU A 72 9.20 -15.89 15.65
N THR A 73 7.97 -16.43 15.59
CA THR A 73 7.59 -17.48 14.62
C THR A 73 7.99 -17.12 13.19
N LYS A 74 7.83 -15.83 12.82
CA LYS A 74 8.18 -15.31 11.49
C LYS A 74 9.61 -15.65 11.13
N VAL A 75 10.54 -15.32 12.00
CA VAL A 75 11.97 -15.44 11.73
C VAL A 75 12.52 -16.82 12.05
N VAL A 76 12.04 -17.46 13.11
CA VAL A 76 12.55 -18.77 13.55
C VAL A 76 12.06 -19.89 12.64
N ALA A 77 10.75 -19.96 12.36
CA ALA A 77 10.16 -21.01 11.53
C ALA A 77 10.08 -20.59 10.05
N THR A 78 9.36 -19.51 9.75
CA THR A 78 8.91 -19.23 8.38
C THR A 78 10.03 -18.71 7.49
N THR A 79 10.74 -17.66 7.90
CA THR A 79 11.87 -17.10 7.14
C THR A 79 12.94 -18.15 6.90
N THR A 80 13.34 -18.89 7.94
CA THR A 80 14.34 -19.97 7.81
C THR A 80 13.87 -21.03 6.80
N SER A 81 12.59 -21.43 6.86
CA SER A 81 12.03 -22.41 5.92
C SER A 81 12.02 -21.90 4.48
N VAL A 82 11.61 -20.64 4.27
CA VAL A 82 11.62 -19.99 2.95
C VAL A 82 13.04 -19.88 2.42
N MET A 83 14.00 -19.44 3.24
CA MET A 83 15.39 -19.30 2.83
C MET A 83 16.05 -20.65 2.52
N LYS A 84 15.66 -21.72 3.22
CA LYS A 84 16.07 -23.08 2.86
C LYS A 84 15.53 -23.50 1.49
N LEU A 85 14.25 -23.23 1.20
CA LEU A 85 13.66 -23.48 -0.12
C LEU A 85 14.29 -22.60 -1.23
N VAL A 86 14.79 -21.41 -0.89
CA VAL A 86 15.58 -20.57 -1.81
C VAL A 86 16.93 -21.21 -2.10
N GLU A 87 17.64 -21.69 -1.08
CA GLU A 87 18.92 -22.39 -1.22
C GLU A 87 18.79 -23.68 -2.06
N ASP A 88 17.69 -24.41 -1.87
CA ASP A 88 17.36 -25.61 -2.65
C ASP A 88 16.91 -25.28 -4.09
N GLY A 89 16.85 -24.01 -4.48
CA GLY A 89 16.45 -23.55 -5.82
C GLY A 89 14.96 -23.73 -6.12
N ARG A 90 14.13 -24.00 -5.11
CA ARG A 90 12.67 -24.25 -5.27
C ARG A 90 11.86 -22.96 -5.29
N ILE A 91 12.41 -21.88 -4.72
CA ILE A 91 11.81 -20.55 -4.68
C ILE A 91 12.88 -19.52 -5.06
N ARG A 92 12.50 -18.47 -5.80
CA ARG A 92 13.33 -17.26 -5.95
C ARG A 92 12.70 -16.11 -5.18
N LEU A 93 13.54 -15.24 -4.59
CA LEU A 93 13.07 -14.05 -3.88
C LEU A 93 12.26 -13.09 -4.79
N SER A 94 12.50 -13.11 -6.10
CA SER A 94 11.78 -12.34 -7.10
C SER A 94 10.56 -13.05 -7.67
N ASP A 95 10.27 -14.29 -7.28
CA ASP A 95 9.07 -14.98 -7.74
C ASP A 95 7.83 -14.23 -7.24
N PRO A 96 6.85 -13.95 -8.12
CA PRO A 96 5.56 -13.43 -7.70
C PRO A 96 4.84 -14.42 -6.78
N VAL A 97 4.15 -13.91 -5.76
CA VAL A 97 3.28 -14.73 -4.89
C VAL A 97 2.22 -15.46 -5.72
N ALA A 98 1.70 -14.81 -6.77
CA ALA A 98 0.74 -15.36 -7.71
C ALA A 98 1.22 -16.63 -8.44
N ARG A 99 2.54 -16.90 -8.48
CA ARG A 99 3.08 -18.16 -9.00
C ARG A 99 2.63 -19.37 -8.18
N PHE A 100 2.50 -19.19 -6.86
CA PHE A 100 2.17 -20.25 -5.91
C PHE A 100 0.69 -20.21 -5.49
N ILE A 101 0.09 -19.01 -5.52
CA ILE A 101 -1.31 -18.76 -5.16
C ILE A 101 -1.96 -17.97 -6.33
N PRO A 102 -2.40 -18.62 -7.42
CA PRO A 102 -2.86 -17.93 -8.64
C PRO A 102 -3.94 -16.87 -8.41
N GLU A 103 -4.90 -17.17 -7.53
CA GLU A 103 -6.00 -16.29 -7.15
C GLU A 103 -5.55 -14.98 -6.47
N PHE A 104 -4.30 -14.93 -5.97
CA PHE A 104 -3.73 -13.75 -5.32
C PHE A 104 -3.45 -12.59 -6.27
N ALA A 105 -3.33 -12.80 -7.59
CA ALA A 105 -2.90 -11.77 -8.55
C ALA A 105 -3.84 -10.56 -8.70
N ARG A 106 -5.07 -10.67 -8.20
CA ARG A 106 -6.13 -9.64 -8.32
C ARG A 106 -5.81 -8.36 -7.54
N TYR A 107 -6.53 -7.28 -7.85
CA TYR A 107 -6.40 -5.99 -7.17
C TYR A 107 -4.99 -5.40 -7.17
N GLY A 108 -4.24 -5.60 -8.27
CA GLY A 108 -2.88 -5.08 -8.44
C GLY A 108 -1.79 -5.85 -7.68
N LYS A 109 -2.09 -7.02 -7.11
CA LYS A 109 -1.15 -7.81 -6.31
C LYS A 109 -0.21 -8.71 -7.14
N ALA A 110 -0.39 -8.79 -8.46
CA ALA A 110 0.42 -9.62 -9.36
C ALA A 110 1.94 -9.39 -9.25
N GLN A 111 2.38 -8.20 -8.83
CA GLN A 111 3.79 -7.83 -8.71
C GLN A 111 4.37 -8.02 -7.29
N ILE A 112 3.57 -8.46 -6.31
CA ILE A 112 4.08 -8.77 -4.98
C ILE A 112 4.92 -10.05 -5.06
N THR A 113 6.16 -9.97 -4.58
CA THR A 113 7.14 -11.06 -4.62
C THR A 113 7.37 -11.65 -3.24
N ILE A 114 8.05 -12.80 -3.18
CA ILE A 114 8.53 -13.40 -1.92
C ILE A 114 9.37 -12.40 -1.10
N ARG A 115 10.23 -11.62 -1.77
CA ARG A 115 10.99 -10.53 -1.13
C ARG A 115 10.06 -9.52 -0.47
N HIS A 116 9.03 -9.06 -1.19
CA HIS A 116 8.09 -8.07 -0.66
C HIS A 116 7.38 -8.57 0.61
N LEU A 117 7.02 -9.86 0.65
CA LEU A 117 6.44 -10.46 1.85
C LEU A 117 7.45 -10.48 3.02
N LEU A 118 8.66 -11.01 2.79
CA LEU A 118 9.72 -11.14 3.80
C LEU A 118 10.17 -9.79 4.38
N THR A 119 10.13 -8.72 3.60
CA THR A 119 10.57 -7.38 4.05
C THR A 119 9.43 -6.46 4.47
N HIS A 120 8.19 -6.94 4.50
CA HIS A 120 7.01 -6.15 4.85
C HIS A 120 6.79 -4.90 3.97
N VAL A 121 7.09 -5.01 2.67
CA VAL A 121 6.83 -3.94 1.69
C VAL A 121 5.85 -4.40 0.60
N SER A 122 5.00 -5.38 0.90
CA SER A 122 3.95 -5.87 0.00
C SER A 122 2.82 -4.87 -0.24
N GLY A 123 2.66 -3.90 0.67
CA GLY A 123 1.51 -3.00 0.73
C GLY A 123 0.29 -3.62 1.40
N LEU A 124 0.30 -4.90 1.77
CA LEU A 124 -0.80 -5.53 2.52
C LEU A 124 -0.91 -4.92 3.91
N ARG A 125 -2.13 -4.84 4.41
CA ARG A 125 -2.43 -4.27 5.73
C ARG A 125 -1.87 -5.15 6.88
N PRO A 126 -1.86 -4.65 8.13
CA PRO A 126 -1.21 -5.36 9.24
C PRO A 126 -1.74 -6.76 9.51
N ASP A 127 -3.05 -6.98 9.54
CA ASP A 127 -3.65 -8.29 9.74
C ASP A 127 -5.05 -8.35 9.10
N LEU A 128 -5.65 -9.54 9.05
CA LEU A 128 -7.05 -9.73 8.65
C LEU A 128 -8.01 -9.07 9.65
N GLU A 129 -9.17 -8.67 9.15
CA GLU A 129 -10.27 -8.15 9.95
C GLU A 129 -10.84 -9.25 10.86
N LEU A 130 -10.87 -8.95 12.16
CA LEU A 130 -11.31 -9.90 13.18
C LEU A 130 -12.79 -9.76 13.54
N ASP A 131 -13.46 -8.69 13.13
CA ASP A 131 -14.89 -8.46 13.35
C ASP A 131 -15.77 -9.45 12.57
N VAL A 132 -15.29 -9.96 11.44
CA VAL A 132 -15.93 -11.06 10.70
C VAL A 132 -15.26 -12.39 11.07
N GLU A 133 -16.01 -13.28 11.70
CA GLU A 133 -15.53 -14.62 12.05
C GLU A 133 -15.10 -15.41 10.79
N PHE A 134 -14.02 -16.19 10.94
CA PHE A 134 -13.58 -17.18 9.97
C PHE A 134 -12.90 -18.34 10.68
N ASP A 135 -12.87 -19.49 10.00
CA ASP A 135 -12.27 -20.71 10.50
C ASP A 135 -11.42 -21.38 9.42
N GLY A 136 -10.23 -21.81 9.83
CA GLY A 136 -9.30 -22.56 9.04
C GLY A 136 -8.34 -21.73 8.16
N PRO A 137 -7.18 -22.31 7.82
CA PRO A 137 -6.15 -21.64 7.04
C PRO A 137 -6.61 -21.32 5.61
N LYS A 138 -7.42 -22.17 4.98
CA LYS A 138 -7.91 -21.95 3.61
C LYS A 138 -8.72 -20.66 3.48
N GLU A 139 -9.58 -20.36 4.46
CA GLU A 139 -10.38 -19.14 4.46
C GLU A 139 -9.51 -17.91 4.74
N ALA A 140 -8.51 -18.01 5.62
CA ALA A 140 -7.53 -16.94 5.84
C ALA A 140 -6.76 -16.59 4.55
N ILE A 141 -6.32 -17.61 3.79
CA ILE A 141 -5.65 -17.40 2.50
C ILE A 141 -6.60 -16.80 1.46
N ARG A 142 -7.85 -17.28 1.41
CA ARG A 142 -8.88 -16.69 0.53
C ARG A 142 -9.08 -15.21 0.84
N ARG A 143 -9.22 -14.85 2.12
CA ARG A 143 -9.37 -13.45 2.55
C ARG A 143 -8.15 -12.60 2.20
N ALA A 144 -6.95 -13.10 2.42
CA ALA A 144 -5.72 -12.43 1.96
C ALA A 144 -5.68 -12.22 0.44
N CYS A 145 -6.27 -13.14 -0.34
CA CYS A 145 -6.44 -12.97 -1.79
C CYS A 145 -7.47 -11.91 -2.14
N GLU A 146 -8.41 -11.55 -1.25
CA GLU A 146 -9.34 -10.44 -1.46
C GLU A 146 -8.83 -9.07 -0.96
N GLU A 147 -7.71 -9.04 -0.21
CA GLU A 147 -7.16 -7.78 0.30
C GLU A 147 -6.72 -6.83 -0.82
N VAL A 148 -7.01 -5.53 -0.67
CA VAL A 148 -6.50 -4.48 -1.55
C VAL A 148 -5.29 -3.82 -0.87
N PRO A 149 -4.08 -3.84 -1.47
CA PRO A 149 -2.92 -3.22 -0.87
C PRO A 149 -3.12 -1.73 -0.55
N LEU A 150 -2.66 -1.30 0.62
CA LEU A 150 -2.64 0.08 1.09
C LEU A 150 -1.49 0.91 0.48
N ALA A 151 -0.60 0.27 -0.29
CA ALA A 151 0.54 0.86 -0.98
C ALA A 151 0.97 -0.05 -2.14
N ARG A 152 1.71 0.49 -3.13
CA ARG A 152 2.36 -0.32 -4.16
C ARG A 152 3.40 -1.24 -3.52
N PRO A 153 3.65 -2.43 -4.12
CA PRO A 153 4.75 -3.28 -3.68
C PRO A 153 6.09 -2.51 -3.77
N GLY A 154 6.80 -2.42 -2.65
CA GLY A 154 8.06 -1.67 -2.53
C GLY A 154 7.91 -0.19 -2.16
N GLU A 155 6.70 0.37 -2.08
CA GLU A 155 6.50 1.81 -1.82
C GLU A 155 6.82 2.19 -0.36
N ARG A 156 6.31 1.44 0.61
CA ARG A 156 6.53 1.71 2.04
C ARG A 156 6.47 0.44 2.88
N PHE A 157 7.08 0.50 4.06
CA PHE A 157 7.02 -0.52 5.08
C PHE A 157 5.65 -0.53 5.76
N ILE A 158 4.99 -1.70 5.79
CA ILE A 158 3.79 -1.98 6.57
C ILE A 158 3.99 -3.36 7.21
N TYR A 159 4.27 -3.37 8.51
CA TYR A 159 4.41 -4.61 9.26
C TYR A 159 3.09 -5.41 9.20
N SER A 160 3.14 -6.59 8.59
CA SER A 160 1.97 -7.35 8.15
C SER A 160 2.10 -8.85 8.40
N ASP A 161 1.17 -9.39 9.18
CA ASP A 161 0.99 -10.81 9.47
C ASP A 161 0.49 -11.58 8.25
N ILE A 162 -0.29 -10.91 7.39
CA ILE A 162 -0.75 -11.44 6.10
C ILE A 162 0.43 -11.93 5.26
N ASN A 163 1.52 -11.16 5.23
CA ASN A 163 2.71 -11.56 4.50
C ASN A 163 3.25 -12.92 4.97
N PHE A 164 3.24 -13.17 6.27
CA PHE A 164 3.92 -14.32 6.85
C PHE A 164 3.06 -15.57 6.86
N PHE A 165 1.74 -15.47 7.05
CA PHE A 165 0.91 -16.65 6.83
C PHE A 165 0.80 -17.03 5.35
N LEU A 166 0.89 -16.07 4.41
CA LEU A 166 1.06 -16.38 2.98
C LEU A 166 2.39 -17.11 2.71
N LEU A 167 3.49 -16.67 3.33
CA LEU A 167 4.78 -17.39 3.23
C LEU A 167 4.70 -18.79 3.82
N GLY A 168 3.98 -18.98 4.93
CA GLY A 168 3.72 -20.31 5.50
C GLY A 168 2.95 -21.24 4.55
N ASP A 169 1.91 -20.73 3.89
CA ASP A 169 1.15 -21.46 2.85
C ASP A 169 2.02 -21.77 1.63
N ILE A 170 2.90 -20.84 1.21
CA ILE A 170 3.87 -21.09 0.13
C ILE A 170 4.86 -22.20 0.51
N VAL A 171 5.35 -22.23 1.75
CA VAL A 171 6.21 -23.34 2.22
C VAL A 171 5.45 -24.67 2.06
N GLU A 172 4.18 -24.74 2.46
CA GLU A 172 3.36 -25.94 2.30
C GLU A 172 3.16 -26.34 0.84
N ARG A 173 2.74 -25.40 -0.03
CA ARG A 173 2.53 -25.66 -1.46
C ARG A 173 3.81 -26.10 -2.18
N VAL A 174 4.94 -25.50 -1.83
CA VAL A 174 6.21 -25.81 -2.48
C VAL A 174 6.79 -27.11 -1.94
N SER A 175 6.79 -27.31 -0.62
CA SER A 175 7.42 -28.47 0.03
C SER A 175 6.57 -29.73 0.05
N GLY A 176 5.24 -29.60 0.04
CA GLY A 176 4.30 -30.67 0.35
C GLY A 176 4.07 -30.89 1.84
N GLU A 177 4.70 -30.07 2.70
CA GLU A 177 4.64 -30.19 4.16
C GLU A 177 4.16 -28.90 4.81
N ARG A 178 3.18 -29.01 5.71
CA ARG A 178 2.76 -27.88 6.55
C ARG A 178 3.95 -27.29 7.31
N ILE A 179 3.94 -25.98 7.51
CA ILE A 179 5.07 -25.25 8.11
C ILE A 179 5.51 -25.79 9.48
N ASP A 180 4.61 -26.33 10.30
CA ASP A 180 4.94 -26.97 11.58
C ASP A 180 5.83 -28.21 11.40
N ARG A 181 5.54 -29.02 10.38
CA ARG A 181 6.29 -30.25 10.08
C ARG A 181 7.58 -29.96 9.35
N TYR A 182 7.54 -29.03 8.40
CA TYR A 182 8.72 -28.61 7.66
C TYR A 182 9.76 -28.00 8.62
N ALA A 183 9.36 -27.06 9.47
CA ALA A 183 10.27 -26.42 10.41
C ALA A 183 10.82 -27.41 11.46
N ALA A 184 9.98 -28.32 11.97
CA ALA A 184 10.43 -29.35 12.91
C ALA A 184 11.53 -30.23 12.28
N ARG A 185 11.28 -30.81 11.11
CA ARG A 185 12.19 -31.75 10.45
C ARG A 185 13.48 -31.09 9.94
N HIS A 186 13.37 -29.88 9.37
CA HIS A 186 14.48 -29.27 8.65
C HIS A 186 15.27 -28.24 9.46
N ILE A 187 14.76 -27.82 10.62
CA ILE A 187 15.37 -26.79 11.46
C ILE A 187 15.52 -27.29 12.90
N PHE A 188 14.41 -27.64 13.56
CA PHE A 188 14.43 -27.87 15.01
C PHE A 188 15.09 -29.19 15.41
N GLU A 189 14.69 -30.30 14.77
CA GLU A 189 15.26 -31.63 15.04
C GLU A 189 16.77 -31.67 14.75
N PRO A 190 17.29 -31.21 13.60
CA PRO A 190 18.72 -31.22 13.34
C PRO A 190 19.50 -30.31 14.28
N LEU A 191 18.92 -29.16 14.67
CA LEU A 191 19.52 -28.30 15.68
C LEU A 191 19.40 -28.84 17.10
N GLY A 192 18.66 -29.92 17.34
CA GLY A 192 18.40 -30.42 18.69
C GLY A 192 17.59 -29.44 19.55
N MET A 193 16.73 -28.62 18.92
CA MET A 193 15.76 -27.75 19.59
C MET A 193 14.54 -28.58 19.99
N LYS A 194 14.66 -29.31 21.11
CA LYS A 194 13.71 -30.35 21.52
C LYS A 194 12.41 -29.81 22.10
N GLU A 195 12.39 -28.53 22.47
CA GLU A 195 11.29 -27.86 23.15
C GLU A 195 10.72 -26.71 22.30
N THR A 196 10.99 -26.73 20.99
CA THR A 196 10.49 -25.76 20.03
C THR A 196 9.45 -26.39 19.12
N MET A 197 8.20 -25.95 19.21
CA MET A 197 7.09 -26.58 18.49
C MET A 197 5.87 -25.67 18.33
N PHE A 198 5.06 -25.96 17.32
CA PHE A 198 3.68 -25.51 17.27
C PHE A 198 2.81 -26.48 18.07
N LEU A 199 1.65 -26.01 18.55
CA LEU A 199 0.64 -26.84 19.23
C LEU A 199 1.24 -27.75 20.33
N PRO A 200 1.87 -27.18 21.38
CA PRO A 200 2.52 -27.98 22.40
C PRO A 200 1.53 -28.94 23.08
N PRO A 201 1.92 -30.19 23.36
CA PRO A 201 1.03 -31.18 23.97
C PRO A 201 0.65 -30.77 25.40
N GLU A 202 -0.50 -31.26 25.86
CA GLU A 202 -1.04 -30.94 27.20
C GLU A 202 -0.09 -31.30 28.34
N SER A 203 0.75 -32.33 28.17
CA SER A 203 1.78 -32.72 29.15
C SER A 203 2.79 -31.62 29.45
N LEU A 204 3.01 -30.67 28.53
CA LEU A 204 3.90 -29.52 28.74
C LEU A 204 3.20 -28.31 29.37
N ARG A 205 1.86 -28.33 29.47
CA ARG A 205 1.07 -27.21 30.00
C ARG A 205 1.58 -26.64 31.32
N PRO A 206 1.99 -27.44 32.34
CA PRO A 206 2.53 -26.91 33.60
C PRO A 206 3.80 -26.07 33.46
N ARG A 207 4.58 -26.28 32.39
CA ARG A 207 5.82 -25.54 32.10
C ARG A 207 5.60 -24.36 31.15
N ILE A 208 4.42 -24.23 30.54
CA ILE A 208 4.11 -23.13 29.62
C ILE A 208 3.65 -21.90 30.41
N ALA A 209 4.25 -20.75 30.14
CA ALA A 209 3.79 -19.47 30.66
C ALA A 209 2.42 -19.12 30.04
N PRO A 210 1.35 -18.92 30.84
CA PRO A 210 0.08 -18.42 30.31
C PRO A 210 0.24 -16.98 29.79
N THR A 211 -0.60 -16.61 28.83
CA THR A 211 -0.77 -15.22 28.39
C THR A 211 -1.99 -14.59 29.07
N GLU A 212 -2.66 -13.62 28.44
CA GLU A 212 -3.91 -13.07 28.96
C GLU A 212 -5.12 -14.00 28.78
N ARG A 213 -6.24 -13.62 29.41
CA ARG A 213 -7.55 -14.18 29.09
C ARG A 213 -7.90 -13.87 27.65
N CYS A 214 -8.53 -14.82 26.99
CA CYS A 214 -8.89 -14.66 25.60
C CYS A 214 -9.99 -13.58 25.44
N GLN A 215 -9.80 -12.64 24.51
CA GLN A 215 -10.66 -11.47 24.32
C GLN A 215 -11.88 -11.77 23.40
N PRO A 216 -13.02 -11.05 23.53
CA PRO A 216 -14.27 -11.36 22.81
C PRO A 216 -14.23 -11.34 21.28
N LEU A 217 -13.30 -10.60 20.65
CA LEU A 217 -13.14 -10.61 19.17
C LEU A 217 -12.08 -11.61 18.69
N ALA A 218 -11.53 -12.39 19.61
CA ALA A 218 -10.37 -13.25 19.40
C ALA A 218 -10.76 -14.73 19.30
N TRP A 219 -11.90 -15.03 18.62
CA TRP A 219 -12.47 -16.37 18.36
C TRP A 219 -11.40 -17.48 18.23
N PRO A 220 -11.53 -18.66 18.87
CA PRO A 220 -12.73 -19.27 19.47
C PRO A 220 -13.01 -18.97 20.95
N CYS A 221 -13.03 -17.69 21.32
CA CYS A 221 -13.10 -17.24 22.71
C CYS A 221 -14.22 -16.20 22.98
N ASN A 222 -15.48 -16.56 22.73
CA ASN A 222 -16.60 -15.63 22.97
C ASN A 222 -17.21 -15.80 24.38
N LYS A 223 -16.39 -15.81 25.44
CA LYS A 223 -16.88 -15.92 26.83
C LYS A 223 -16.09 -14.99 27.78
N PRO A 224 -16.75 -14.14 28.59
CA PRO A 224 -16.09 -13.24 29.55
C PRO A 224 -15.17 -13.97 30.56
N ASP A 225 -15.52 -15.21 30.87
CA ASP A 225 -14.87 -16.09 31.83
C ASP A 225 -13.93 -17.11 31.16
N ALA A 226 -13.50 -16.84 29.92
CA ALA A 226 -12.50 -17.63 29.23
C ALA A 226 -11.22 -17.81 30.10
N PRO A 227 -10.63 -19.02 30.13
CA PRO A 227 -9.40 -19.25 30.85
C PRO A 227 -8.25 -18.44 30.23
N PHE A 228 -7.18 -18.25 31.01
CA PHE A 228 -5.92 -17.78 30.44
C PHE A 228 -5.47 -18.73 29.33
N LEU A 229 -5.08 -18.16 28.20
CA LEU A 229 -4.49 -18.94 27.12
C LEU A 229 -3.15 -19.52 27.59
N ARG A 230 -3.01 -20.84 27.50
CA ARG A 230 -1.83 -21.57 27.96
C ARG A 230 -1.66 -22.82 27.11
N GLY A 231 -0.54 -22.89 26.39
CA GLY A 231 -0.33 -23.90 25.34
C GLY A 231 -1.19 -23.68 24.09
N VAL A 232 -1.82 -22.50 23.98
CA VAL A 232 -2.62 -22.07 22.82
C VAL A 232 -2.05 -20.73 22.39
N VAL A 233 -1.83 -20.55 21.08
CA VAL A 233 -1.29 -19.31 20.53
C VAL A 233 -2.15 -18.10 20.91
N HIS A 234 -1.51 -17.00 21.27
CA HIS A 234 -2.10 -15.73 21.68
C HIS A 234 -2.70 -14.97 20.49
N ASP A 235 -2.05 -15.05 19.34
CA ASP A 235 -2.49 -14.40 18.11
C ASP A 235 -3.85 -14.94 17.62
N PRO A 236 -4.87 -14.08 17.42
CA PRO A 236 -6.21 -14.50 17.05
C PRO A 236 -6.28 -15.09 15.64
N THR A 237 -5.56 -14.51 14.68
CA THR A 237 -5.54 -14.99 13.29
C THR A 237 -4.92 -16.39 13.23
N ALA A 238 -3.78 -16.61 13.90
CA ALA A 238 -3.15 -17.91 14.00
C ALA A 238 -4.04 -18.94 14.71
N ARG A 239 -4.78 -18.56 15.77
CA ARG A 239 -5.78 -19.45 16.40
C ARG A 239 -6.87 -19.85 15.41
N ARG A 240 -7.45 -18.90 14.67
CA ARG A 240 -8.46 -19.16 13.64
C ARG A 240 -7.91 -20.03 12.50
N MET A 241 -6.61 -20.00 12.25
CA MET A 241 -5.92 -20.91 11.32
C MET A 241 -5.58 -22.29 11.91
N GLY A 242 -6.08 -22.63 13.10
CA GLY A 242 -5.81 -23.91 13.77
C GLY A 242 -4.50 -23.96 14.55
N GLY A 243 -3.96 -22.80 14.93
CA GLY A 243 -2.77 -22.65 15.78
C GLY A 243 -1.43 -22.83 15.06
N VAL A 244 -1.44 -23.04 13.74
CA VAL A 244 -0.24 -23.15 12.91
C VAL A 244 -0.33 -22.12 11.78
N ALA A 245 0.41 -21.03 11.92
CA ALA A 245 0.50 -20.00 10.89
C ALA A 245 1.94 -19.49 10.77
N GLY A 246 2.29 -18.94 9.60
CA GLY A 246 3.65 -18.48 9.37
C GLY A 246 4.04 -17.23 10.18
N HIS A 247 3.06 -16.51 10.73
CA HIS A 247 3.30 -15.28 11.49
C HIS A 247 3.34 -15.46 13.02
N ALA A 248 2.68 -16.51 13.54
CA ALA A 248 2.58 -16.84 14.97
C ALA A 248 2.20 -18.32 15.20
N GLY A 249 2.43 -18.84 16.41
CA GLY A 249 2.06 -20.21 16.80
C GLY A 249 3.18 -21.04 17.40
N LEU A 250 4.42 -20.56 17.32
CA LEU A 250 5.59 -21.27 17.83
C LEU A 250 5.75 -21.04 19.35
N PHE A 251 6.06 -22.11 20.07
CA PHE A 251 6.47 -22.11 21.47
C PHE A 251 7.93 -22.54 21.57
N SER A 252 8.70 -21.98 22.51
CA SER A 252 10.09 -22.39 22.76
C SER A 252 10.60 -21.97 24.14
N THR A 253 11.82 -22.39 24.46
CA THR A 253 12.60 -22.02 25.66
C THR A 253 13.80 -21.14 25.28
N ALA A 254 14.39 -20.46 26.26
CA ALA A 254 15.58 -19.65 26.02
C ALA A 254 16.77 -20.51 25.56
N ALA A 255 16.89 -21.74 26.08
CA ALA A 255 17.94 -22.68 25.72
C ALA A 255 17.86 -23.08 24.23
N ASP A 256 16.68 -23.44 23.73
CA ASP A 256 16.50 -23.79 22.32
C ASP A 256 16.78 -22.61 21.38
N LEU A 257 16.25 -21.43 21.71
CA LEU A 257 16.48 -20.22 20.92
C LEU A 257 17.96 -19.80 20.92
N SER A 258 18.70 -20.07 22.00
CA SER A 258 20.16 -19.85 22.02
C SER A 258 20.88 -20.70 20.97
N ARG A 259 20.42 -21.95 20.72
CA ARG A 259 20.98 -22.83 19.68
C ARG A 259 20.67 -22.27 18.30
N PHE A 260 19.47 -21.77 18.08
CA PHE A 260 19.09 -21.09 16.84
C PHE A 260 19.94 -19.83 16.58
N CYS A 261 20.13 -18.97 17.58
CA CYS A 261 21.00 -17.80 17.47
C CYS A 261 22.44 -18.18 17.11
N ARG A 262 22.99 -19.20 17.77
CA ARG A 262 24.34 -19.70 17.49
C ARG A 262 24.48 -20.27 16.08
N MET A 263 23.46 -20.99 15.58
CA MET A 263 23.43 -21.47 14.20
C MET A 263 23.57 -20.31 13.21
N LEU A 264 22.79 -19.24 13.38
CA LEU A 264 22.88 -18.07 12.50
C LEU A 264 24.22 -17.34 12.62
N LEU A 265 24.69 -17.10 13.85
CA LEU A 265 25.96 -16.41 14.10
C LEU A 265 27.19 -17.22 13.66
N ASN A 266 27.02 -18.53 13.44
CA ASN A 266 28.04 -19.41 12.90
C ASN A 266 27.79 -19.79 11.43
N GLY A 267 27.16 -18.89 10.68
CA GLY A 267 27.01 -19.00 9.23
C GLY A 267 26.06 -20.11 8.78
N GLY A 268 25.13 -20.53 9.64
CA GLY A 268 24.12 -21.54 9.31
C GLY A 268 24.39 -22.93 9.88
N HIS A 269 25.44 -23.07 10.70
CA HIS A 269 25.91 -24.34 11.25
C HIS A 269 25.95 -24.37 12.78
N LEU A 270 25.61 -25.51 13.39
CA LEU A 270 25.83 -25.75 14.82
C LEU A 270 26.17 -27.23 15.08
N GLY A 271 27.39 -27.50 15.55
CA GLY A 271 27.88 -28.88 15.70
C GLY A 271 27.90 -29.58 14.33
N SER A 272 27.25 -30.74 14.23
CA SER A 272 27.08 -31.46 12.96
C SER A 272 25.90 -30.96 12.11
N ALA A 273 25.06 -30.07 12.65
CA ALA A 273 23.90 -29.56 11.93
C ALA A 273 24.31 -28.47 10.94
N ASN A 274 23.90 -28.64 9.68
CA ASN A 274 24.02 -27.65 8.62
C ASN A 274 22.61 -27.29 8.13
N ILE A 275 22.10 -26.13 8.53
CA ILE A 275 20.72 -25.73 8.26
C ILE A 275 20.64 -24.84 7.01
N LEU A 276 21.55 -23.88 6.92
CA LEU A 276 21.66 -22.89 5.84
C LEU A 276 23.14 -22.73 5.48
N SER A 277 23.42 -22.35 4.24
CA SER A 277 24.77 -21.92 3.86
C SER A 277 25.12 -20.54 4.45
N PRO A 278 26.42 -20.21 4.62
CA PRO A 278 26.86 -18.89 5.05
C PRO A 278 26.36 -17.76 4.14
N ALA A 279 26.26 -18.01 2.83
CA ALA A 279 25.74 -17.05 1.86
C ALA A 279 24.25 -16.75 2.10
N THR A 280 23.46 -17.78 2.42
CA THR A 280 22.03 -17.63 2.73
C THR A 280 21.82 -16.86 4.02
N VAL A 281 22.60 -17.15 5.06
CA VAL A 281 22.55 -16.39 6.32
C VAL A 281 22.91 -14.92 6.09
N ALA A 282 24.03 -14.66 5.42
CA ALA A 282 24.43 -13.28 5.09
C ALA A 282 23.35 -12.56 4.27
N ARG A 283 22.70 -13.25 3.32
CA ARG A 283 21.64 -12.67 2.50
C ARG A 283 20.39 -12.31 3.29
N MET A 284 19.97 -13.16 4.23
CA MET A 284 18.73 -12.92 4.99
C MET A 284 18.89 -11.88 6.09
N THR A 285 20.10 -11.69 6.62
CA THR A 285 20.38 -10.71 7.68
C THR A 285 20.91 -9.36 7.17
N SER A 286 21.11 -9.21 5.85
CA SER A 286 21.53 -7.95 5.23
C SER A 286 20.33 -7.10 4.76
N PRO A 287 20.48 -5.76 4.68
CA PRO A 287 19.46 -4.87 4.14
C PRO A 287 18.87 -5.35 2.81
N SER A 288 17.55 -5.46 2.79
CA SER A 288 16.77 -6.02 1.68
C SER A 288 15.54 -5.18 1.31
N THR A 289 15.26 -4.10 2.03
CA THR A 289 14.32 -3.05 1.62
C THR A 289 14.92 -2.16 0.53
N PRO A 290 14.08 -1.45 -0.26
CA PRO A 290 14.55 -0.49 -1.25
C PRO A 290 15.49 0.57 -0.64
N ALA A 291 16.54 0.96 -1.35
CA ALA A 291 17.60 1.82 -0.81
C ALA A 291 17.14 3.22 -0.36
N ALA A 292 16.02 3.72 -0.91
CA ALA A 292 15.44 5.00 -0.54
C ALA A 292 14.46 4.92 0.64
N MET A 293 14.21 3.73 1.18
CA MET A 293 13.28 3.51 2.29
C MET A 293 13.98 3.76 3.63
N ALA A 294 13.32 4.52 4.51
CA ALA A 294 13.84 4.78 5.85
C ALA A 294 13.87 3.52 6.72
N ASP A 295 12.82 2.69 6.67
CA ASP A 295 12.79 1.42 7.39
C ASP A 295 13.74 0.39 6.74
N VAL A 296 14.82 0.06 7.45
CA VAL A 296 15.78 -0.94 7.00
C VAL A 296 15.42 -2.32 7.56
N ARG A 297 15.18 -3.28 6.67
CA ARG A 297 14.85 -4.67 7.05
C ARG A 297 15.72 -5.67 6.29
N GLY A 298 16.04 -6.78 6.95
CA GLY A 298 16.52 -7.99 6.29
C GLY A 298 15.37 -8.80 5.69
N LEU A 299 15.66 -9.99 5.17
CA LEU A 299 14.62 -10.95 4.80
C LEU A 299 14.06 -11.56 6.09
N GLY A 300 12.88 -11.09 6.50
CA GLY A 300 12.20 -11.44 7.74
C GLY A 300 12.74 -10.77 9.00
N TRP A 301 14.01 -10.35 9.01
CA TRP A 301 14.64 -9.72 10.16
C TRP A 301 14.46 -8.20 10.20
N ASP A 302 14.37 -7.65 11.41
CA ASP A 302 14.54 -6.23 11.66
C ASP A 302 16.02 -5.86 11.72
N ILE A 303 16.35 -4.65 11.27
CA ILE A 303 17.71 -4.09 11.28
C ILE A 303 17.62 -2.67 11.87
N ASP A 304 16.93 -1.77 11.16
CA ASP A 304 16.73 -0.39 11.60
C ASP A 304 15.40 0.17 11.05
N SER A 305 14.30 -0.48 11.41
CA SER A 305 12.95 0.03 11.14
C SER A 305 12.43 0.88 12.30
N SER A 306 11.29 1.53 12.10
CA SER A 306 10.50 2.19 13.14
C SER A 306 10.12 1.28 14.34
N LEU A 307 10.28 -0.04 14.21
CA LEU A 307 10.04 -1.03 15.28
C LEU A 307 11.33 -1.53 15.97
N SER A 308 12.49 -1.01 15.56
CA SER A 308 13.82 -1.51 15.98
C SER A 308 14.27 -1.04 17.36
N ALA A 309 13.49 -0.18 18.05
CA ALA A 309 13.89 0.40 19.36
C ALA A 309 14.32 -0.64 20.41
N ASN A 310 13.86 -1.89 20.29
CA ASN A 310 14.23 -3.02 21.14
C ASN A 310 15.72 -3.44 20.99
N ARG A 311 16.41 -3.00 19.94
CA ARG A 311 17.86 -3.09 19.73
C ARG A 311 18.65 -2.48 20.89
N GLY A 312 18.08 -1.46 21.55
CA GLY A 312 18.81 -0.59 22.44
C GLY A 312 19.77 0.33 21.68
N ASP A 313 20.53 1.13 22.44
CA ASP A 313 21.32 2.22 21.89
C ASP A 313 22.73 1.79 21.46
N LEU A 314 23.20 0.63 21.93
CA LEU A 314 24.59 0.18 21.79
C LEU A 314 24.77 -1.02 20.86
N PHE A 315 23.70 -1.72 20.47
CA PHE A 315 23.80 -2.67 19.36
C PHE A 315 23.91 -1.91 18.03
N PRO A 316 24.85 -2.29 17.15
CA PRO A 316 25.10 -1.60 15.89
C PRO A 316 23.93 -1.74 14.91
N ILE A 317 23.82 -0.87 13.91
CA ILE A 317 22.77 -0.98 12.87
C ILE A 317 22.96 -2.26 12.05
N GLU A 318 24.16 -2.81 11.99
CA GLU A 318 24.48 -4.09 11.34
C GLU A 318 24.02 -5.33 12.11
N SER A 319 23.54 -5.13 13.35
CA SER A 319 22.85 -6.18 14.10
C SER A 319 21.43 -6.37 13.58
N PHE A 320 20.84 -7.52 13.89
CA PHE A 320 19.51 -7.85 13.42
C PHE A 320 18.74 -8.59 14.50
N GLY A 321 17.41 -8.47 14.46
CA GLY A 321 16.57 -9.06 15.48
C GLY A 321 15.10 -9.07 15.13
N HIS A 322 14.29 -9.51 16.07
CA HIS A 322 12.85 -9.52 15.95
C HIS A 322 12.20 -9.56 17.34
N THR A 323 10.95 -9.14 17.43
CA THR A 323 10.15 -9.17 18.65
C THR A 323 8.90 -10.03 18.51
N GLY A 324 8.32 -10.42 19.65
CA GLY A 324 7.01 -11.04 19.76
C GLY A 324 6.08 -10.22 20.65
N PHE A 325 4.80 -10.16 20.28
CA PHE A 325 3.77 -9.38 20.99
C PHE A 325 3.58 -9.82 22.45
N THR A 326 3.81 -11.10 22.75
CA THR A 326 3.76 -11.69 24.11
C THR A 326 4.90 -11.22 25.00
N GLY A 327 5.86 -10.46 24.48
CA GLY A 327 6.99 -9.89 25.22
C GLY A 327 8.31 -10.60 24.99
N THR A 328 8.42 -11.40 23.94
CA THR A 328 9.65 -12.09 23.54
C THR A 328 10.49 -11.23 22.58
N SER A 329 11.80 -11.48 22.52
CA SER A 329 12.69 -10.91 21.50
C SER A 329 13.98 -11.71 21.33
N LEU A 330 14.53 -11.64 20.11
CA LEU A 330 15.87 -12.07 19.75
C LEU A 330 16.62 -10.89 19.16
N TRP A 331 17.88 -10.71 19.55
CA TRP A 331 18.77 -9.75 18.91
C TRP A 331 20.18 -10.32 18.79
N MET A 332 20.81 -10.16 17.63
CA MET A 332 22.06 -10.83 17.26
C MET A 332 23.01 -9.88 16.53
N GLU A 333 24.30 -9.95 16.84
CA GLU A 333 25.36 -9.17 16.21
C GLU A 333 26.40 -10.12 15.60
N PRO A 334 26.50 -10.21 14.26
CA PRO A 334 27.35 -11.17 13.57
C PRO A 334 28.85 -11.09 13.90
N GLN A 335 29.42 -9.90 14.05
CA GLN A 335 30.87 -9.72 14.11
C GLN A 335 31.47 -10.29 15.38
N THR A 336 30.85 -9.96 16.51
CA THR A 336 31.24 -10.43 17.84
C THR A 336 30.58 -11.76 18.20
N LYS A 337 29.71 -12.26 17.32
CA LYS A 337 28.86 -13.43 17.56
C LYS A 337 28.07 -13.31 18.86
N SER A 338 27.63 -12.10 19.21
CA SER A 338 26.89 -11.86 20.44
C SER A 338 25.38 -11.93 20.20
N TYR A 339 24.62 -12.43 21.17
CA TYR A 339 23.17 -12.54 21.06
C TYR A 339 22.45 -12.41 22.40
N ILE A 340 21.18 -12.01 22.34
CA ILE A 340 20.28 -11.89 23.47
C ILE A 340 18.98 -12.62 23.14
N VAL A 341 18.55 -13.46 24.07
CA VAL A 341 17.23 -14.06 24.12
C VAL A 341 16.51 -13.50 25.34
N PHE A 342 15.40 -12.78 25.12
CA PHE A 342 14.55 -12.27 26.18
C PHE A 342 13.16 -12.86 26.00
N LEU A 343 12.71 -13.67 26.94
CA LEU A 343 11.37 -14.30 26.90
C LEU A 343 10.56 -13.86 28.11
N SER A 344 9.38 -13.30 27.84
CA SER A 344 8.42 -12.97 28.89
C SER A 344 7.00 -13.29 28.40
N ASN A 345 6.05 -13.24 29.33
CA ASN A 345 4.63 -13.28 29.06
C ASN A 345 3.98 -11.96 29.51
N ARG A 346 4.48 -10.83 28.99
CA ARG A 346 4.09 -9.46 29.40
C ARG A 346 2.58 -9.19 29.35
N VAL A 347 1.86 -9.91 28.50
CA VAL A 347 0.40 -9.80 28.36
C VAL A 347 -0.34 -10.48 29.53
N HIS A 348 0.28 -11.37 30.30
CA HIS A 348 -0.38 -11.96 31.45
C HIS A 348 -0.42 -10.98 32.64
N PRO A 349 -1.55 -10.84 33.36
CA PRO A 349 -2.82 -11.55 33.15
C PRO A 349 -3.82 -10.84 32.23
N ASP A 350 -3.68 -9.54 31.98
CA ASP A 350 -4.77 -8.68 31.48
C ASP A 350 -4.44 -7.88 30.21
N GLY A 351 -3.33 -8.20 29.54
CA GLY A 351 -2.88 -7.60 28.29
C GLY A 351 -2.14 -6.27 28.45
N LYS A 352 -1.99 -5.74 29.67
CA LYS A 352 -1.55 -4.34 29.89
C LYS A 352 -0.04 -4.14 30.03
N GLY A 353 0.74 -5.19 30.26
CA GLY A 353 2.18 -5.04 30.42
C GLY A 353 2.86 -4.47 29.17
N ASP A 354 3.94 -3.72 29.33
CA ASP A 354 4.77 -3.23 28.22
C ASP A 354 6.25 -3.39 28.57
N VAL A 355 6.94 -4.19 27.74
CA VAL A 355 8.37 -4.52 27.92
C VAL A 355 9.23 -3.92 26.80
N THR A 356 8.69 -3.03 25.96
CA THR A 356 9.47 -2.40 24.89
C THR A 356 10.63 -1.55 25.44
N PRO A 357 10.42 -0.65 26.43
CA PRO A 357 11.54 0.07 27.04
C PRO A 357 12.50 -0.86 27.81
N LEU A 358 11.96 -1.91 28.44
CA LEU A 358 12.76 -2.89 29.17
C LEU A 358 13.71 -3.65 28.25
N ARG A 359 13.21 -4.17 27.12
CA ARG A 359 14.02 -4.88 26.10
C ARG A 359 15.16 -3.99 25.60
N ALA A 360 14.87 -2.73 25.29
CA ALA A 360 15.87 -1.76 24.86
C ALA A 360 16.96 -1.54 25.92
N LYS A 361 16.57 -1.32 27.20
CA LYS A 361 17.52 -1.13 28.30
C LYS A 361 18.38 -2.38 28.56
N VAL A 362 17.76 -3.57 28.55
CA VAL A 362 18.48 -4.85 28.69
C VAL A 362 19.47 -5.03 27.55
N ALA A 363 19.07 -4.74 26.31
CA ALA A 363 19.96 -4.82 25.15
C ALA A 363 21.12 -3.83 25.25
N THR A 364 20.87 -2.58 25.67
CA THR A 364 21.91 -1.57 25.92
C THR A 364 22.91 -2.04 26.99
N VAL A 365 22.43 -2.50 28.15
CA VAL A 365 23.31 -2.99 29.23
C VAL A 365 24.10 -4.22 28.79
N ALA A 366 23.47 -5.15 28.09
CA ALA A 366 24.15 -6.32 27.56
C ALA A 366 25.25 -5.93 26.57
N ALA A 367 24.93 -5.07 25.59
CA ALA A 367 25.89 -4.55 24.61
C ALA A 367 27.08 -3.85 25.27
N ALA A 368 26.86 -3.04 26.31
CA ALA A 368 27.94 -2.35 27.03
C ALA A 368 28.97 -3.33 27.64
N ASN A 369 28.52 -4.51 28.06
CA ASN A 369 29.38 -5.56 28.62
C ASN A 369 29.95 -6.51 27.57
N LEU A 370 29.28 -6.59 26.42
CA LEU A 370 29.73 -7.37 25.29
C LEU A 370 30.85 -6.60 24.55
N PHE A 371 30.67 -5.34 24.20
CA PHE A 371 31.56 -4.61 23.28
C PHE A 371 32.70 -3.87 24.01
N THR A 372 33.48 -4.59 24.81
CA THR A 372 34.53 -4.04 25.68
C THR A 372 35.93 -4.03 25.05
N ASP A 373 36.10 -4.61 23.85
CA ASP A 373 37.39 -4.70 23.17
C ASP A 373 37.63 -3.48 22.26
N ASP A 374 38.82 -2.89 22.36
CA ASP A 374 39.27 -1.74 21.57
C ASP A 374 39.18 -2.03 20.06
N ASP A 375 39.43 -3.28 19.65
CA ASP A 375 39.33 -3.70 18.25
C ASP A 375 37.87 -3.80 17.79
N VAL A 376 36.94 -4.14 18.68
CA VAL A 376 35.49 -4.13 18.41
C VAL A 376 34.99 -2.70 18.25
N VAL A 377 35.41 -1.80 19.13
CA VAL A 377 35.07 -0.36 19.05
C VAL A 377 35.67 0.26 17.77
N ARG A 378 36.89 -0.10 17.39
CA ARG A 378 37.50 0.33 16.11
C ARG A 378 36.78 -0.24 14.90
N ALA A 379 36.37 -1.50 14.94
CA ALA A 379 35.57 -2.11 13.88
C ALA A 379 34.22 -1.39 13.70
N PHE A 380 33.58 -0.94 14.78
CA PHE A 380 32.38 -0.10 14.71
C PHE A 380 32.66 1.28 14.11
N ARG A 381 33.74 1.96 14.52
CA ARG A 381 34.11 3.26 13.97
C ARG A 381 34.49 3.22 12.50
N ALA A 382 35.19 2.17 12.07
CA ALA A 382 35.66 2.01 10.69
C ALA A 382 34.53 1.74 9.68
N ARG A 383 33.36 1.27 10.15
CA ARG A 383 32.24 0.90 9.28
C ARG A 383 31.36 2.05 8.83
N GLY A 384 31.54 3.24 9.43
CA GLY A 384 30.97 4.50 8.97
C GLY A 384 29.44 4.49 8.86
N TYR A 385 28.75 5.25 9.70
CA TYR A 385 27.34 5.56 9.46
C TYR A 385 27.22 6.38 8.16
N GLN A 386 26.97 5.71 7.04
CA GLN A 386 26.46 6.37 5.86
C GLN A 386 24.96 6.53 6.08
N SER A 387 24.54 7.69 6.61
CA SER A 387 23.22 8.17 6.21
C SER A 387 23.26 8.23 4.69
N ARG A 388 22.54 7.33 4.03
CA ARG A 388 22.36 7.42 2.58
C ARG A 388 21.41 8.58 2.32
N GLY A 389 21.98 9.79 2.43
CA GLY A 389 21.54 10.92 1.66
C GLY A 389 21.48 10.50 0.21
N VAL A 390 20.29 10.70 -0.37
CA VAL A 390 20.00 10.97 -1.77
C VAL A 390 21.25 10.95 -2.65
N ASP A 391 21.50 9.81 -3.30
CA ASP A 391 22.05 9.71 -4.66
C ASP A 391 22.39 8.25 -4.96
N ASN A 392 21.51 7.59 -5.72
CA ASN A 392 21.92 6.46 -6.55
C ASN A 392 21.25 6.56 -7.92
N PRO A 393 21.99 6.89 -8.99
CA PRO A 393 21.46 7.01 -10.34
C PRO A 393 21.17 5.67 -11.04
N ALA A 394 21.24 4.54 -10.33
CA ALA A 394 20.98 3.21 -10.87
C ALA A 394 19.59 2.67 -10.48
N SER A 395 18.53 3.26 -11.04
CA SER A 395 17.21 2.62 -11.08
C SER A 395 16.47 2.96 -12.37
N ARG A 396 17.01 2.52 -13.51
CA ARG A 396 16.14 2.25 -14.66
C ARG A 396 15.42 0.95 -14.32
N GLY A 397 14.15 1.07 -13.94
CA GLY A 397 13.26 -0.08 -13.83
C GLY A 397 13.20 -0.83 -15.17
N PRO A 398 12.82 -2.12 -15.17
CA PRO A 398 12.64 -2.86 -16.40
C PRO A 398 11.63 -2.09 -17.27
N GLU A 399 12.05 -1.76 -18.48
CA GLU A 399 11.21 -1.20 -19.54
C GLU A 399 10.00 -2.15 -19.69
N ARG A 400 8.83 -1.72 -19.16
CA ARG A 400 7.64 -2.55 -19.20
C ARG A 400 7.19 -2.62 -20.64
N ALA A 401 7.33 -3.81 -21.23
CA ALA A 401 6.75 -4.11 -22.52
C ALA A 401 5.23 -3.89 -22.46
N ALA A 402 4.66 -3.39 -23.57
CA ALA A 402 3.22 -3.34 -23.77
C ALA A 402 2.57 -4.68 -23.41
N LEU A 403 1.32 -4.65 -22.96
CA LEU A 403 0.60 -5.88 -22.62
C LEU A 403 0.70 -6.89 -23.78
N PRO A 404 0.96 -8.19 -23.49
CA PRO A 404 1.05 -9.21 -24.54
C PRO A 404 -0.27 -9.37 -25.32
N ILE A 405 -1.39 -8.89 -24.77
CA ILE A 405 -2.70 -8.82 -25.42
C ILE A 405 -3.27 -7.41 -25.23
N PRO A 406 -3.66 -6.69 -26.30
CA PRO A 406 -4.26 -5.37 -26.19
C PRO A 406 -5.55 -5.35 -25.37
N VAL A 407 -5.83 -4.21 -24.75
CA VAL A 407 -7.10 -3.97 -24.04
C VAL A 407 -8.24 -3.88 -25.04
N LEU A 408 -9.39 -4.48 -24.69
CA LEU A 408 -10.65 -4.28 -25.40
C LEU A 408 -11.53 -3.39 -24.52
N THR A 409 -11.91 -2.22 -25.02
CA THR A 409 -12.80 -1.28 -24.34
C THR A 409 -14.23 -1.82 -24.27
N GLY A 410 -15.11 -1.18 -23.49
CA GLY A 410 -16.52 -1.59 -23.41
C GLY A 410 -17.22 -1.63 -24.77
N ILE A 411 -16.90 -0.72 -25.69
CA ILE A 411 -17.43 -0.76 -27.07
C ILE A 411 -16.87 -1.93 -27.88
N ASP A 412 -15.60 -2.29 -27.71
CA ASP A 412 -15.01 -3.46 -28.38
C ASP A 412 -15.61 -4.77 -27.87
N VAL A 413 -15.90 -4.85 -26.57
CA VAL A 413 -16.60 -5.99 -25.97
C VAL A 413 -18.01 -6.08 -26.51
N LEU A 414 -18.73 -4.97 -26.57
CA LEU A 414 -20.10 -4.93 -27.09
C LEU A 414 -20.17 -5.30 -28.59
N ASP A 415 -19.22 -4.81 -29.39
CA ASP A 415 -19.07 -5.17 -30.81
C ASP A 415 -18.76 -6.66 -30.99
N SER A 416 -17.87 -7.23 -30.14
CA SER A 416 -17.57 -8.66 -30.15
C SER A 416 -18.77 -9.56 -29.82
N GLU A 417 -19.78 -9.01 -29.15
CA GLU A 417 -21.06 -9.65 -28.84
C GLU A 417 -22.15 -9.32 -29.86
N ALA A 418 -21.78 -8.72 -31.01
CA ALA A 418 -22.70 -8.25 -32.04
C ALA A 418 -23.83 -7.38 -31.47
N PHE A 419 -23.50 -6.53 -30.50
CA PHE A 419 -24.41 -5.61 -29.82
C PHE A 419 -25.63 -6.30 -29.18
N ALA A 420 -25.55 -7.59 -28.85
CA ALA A 420 -26.68 -8.38 -28.36
C ALA A 420 -27.39 -7.76 -27.14
N ARG A 421 -26.66 -7.05 -26.28
CA ARG A 421 -27.19 -6.35 -25.10
C ARG A 421 -28.16 -5.22 -25.43
N LEU A 422 -28.08 -4.66 -26.64
CA LEU A 422 -28.87 -3.51 -27.09
C LEU A 422 -29.96 -3.88 -28.12
N ARG A 423 -30.12 -5.16 -28.45
CA ARG A 423 -31.02 -5.62 -29.51
C ARG A 423 -32.46 -5.17 -29.28
N GLY A 424 -33.06 -4.65 -30.36
CA GLY A 424 -34.45 -4.18 -30.42
C GLY A 424 -34.69 -2.84 -29.72
N LYS A 425 -33.66 -2.18 -29.19
CA LYS A 425 -33.80 -0.93 -28.42
C LYS A 425 -33.50 0.30 -29.27
N ARG A 426 -34.24 1.38 -28.99
CA ARG A 426 -33.95 2.74 -29.44
C ARG A 426 -32.96 3.42 -28.49
N ILE A 427 -31.76 3.72 -28.98
CA ILE A 427 -30.61 4.11 -28.16
C ILE A 427 -30.38 5.62 -28.20
N GLY A 428 -30.20 6.22 -27.03
CA GLY A 428 -29.55 7.51 -26.85
C GLY A 428 -28.08 7.32 -26.48
N LEU A 429 -27.16 8.02 -27.13
CA LEU A 429 -25.72 7.87 -26.89
C LEU A 429 -25.11 9.16 -26.32
N LEU A 430 -24.62 9.10 -25.08
CA LEU A 430 -23.70 10.11 -24.53
C LEU A 430 -22.27 9.74 -24.91
N THR A 431 -21.67 10.53 -25.80
CA THR A 431 -20.31 10.30 -26.28
C THR A 431 -19.63 11.58 -26.76
N ASN A 432 -18.39 11.45 -27.22
CA ASN A 432 -17.64 12.47 -27.96
C ASN A 432 -16.63 11.78 -28.91
N GLN A 433 -15.67 12.53 -29.44
CA GLN A 433 -14.62 12.05 -30.35
C GLN A 433 -13.74 10.92 -29.81
N THR A 434 -13.72 10.70 -28.48
CA THR A 434 -12.96 9.63 -27.83
C THR A 434 -13.68 8.28 -27.88
N GLY A 435 -15.00 8.29 -28.10
CA GLY A 435 -15.82 7.10 -28.27
C GLY A 435 -15.47 6.40 -29.58
N ARG A 436 -14.52 5.47 -29.52
CA ARG A 436 -14.01 4.73 -30.66
C ARG A 436 -13.78 3.26 -30.34
N THR A 437 -14.02 2.44 -31.35
CA THR A 437 -13.62 1.03 -31.42
C THR A 437 -12.12 0.89 -31.67
N LYS A 438 -11.59 -0.31 -31.44
CA LYS A 438 -10.23 -0.74 -31.80
C LYS A 438 -9.94 -0.57 -33.29
N ALA A 439 -10.95 -0.70 -34.15
CA ALA A 439 -10.83 -0.47 -35.59
C ALA A 439 -10.81 1.03 -35.98
N GLY A 440 -10.98 1.93 -35.00
CA GLY A 440 -10.96 3.38 -35.19
C GLY A 440 -12.31 4.00 -35.57
N ALA A 441 -13.35 3.18 -35.82
CA ALA A 441 -14.71 3.67 -36.05
C ALA A 441 -15.26 4.34 -34.78
N SER A 442 -16.01 5.44 -34.94
CA SER A 442 -16.68 6.10 -33.83
C SER A 442 -17.79 5.20 -33.26
N THR A 443 -18.08 5.34 -31.97
CA THR A 443 -19.19 4.60 -31.34
C THR A 443 -20.54 4.99 -31.94
N ILE A 444 -20.66 6.22 -32.46
CA ILE A 444 -21.81 6.68 -33.26
C ILE A 444 -21.97 5.78 -34.49
N ASP A 445 -20.91 5.63 -35.28
CA ASP A 445 -20.93 4.82 -36.50
C ASP A 445 -21.17 3.34 -36.22
N ALA A 446 -20.53 2.81 -35.17
CA ALA A 446 -20.65 1.42 -34.77
C ALA A 446 -22.10 1.08 -34.39
N LEU A 447 -22.75 1.91 -33.57
CA LEU A 447 -24.14 1.70 -33.16
C LEU A 447 -25.14 2.00 -34.28
N PHE A 448 -24.89 3.01 -35.13
CA PHE A 448 -25.77 3.33 -36.26
C PHE A 448 -25.74 2.25 -37.35
N GLY A 449 -24.60 1.57 -37.53
CA GLY A 449 -24.43 0.46 -38.47
C GLY A 449 -24.80 -0.92 -37.92
N ALA A 450 -25.07 -1.04 -36.61
CA ALA A 450 -25.36 -2.31 -35.96
C ALA A 450 -26.73 -2.87 -36.38
N ARG A 451 -26.80 -4.18 -36.61
CA ARG A 451 -28.07 -4.85 -36.91
C ARG A 451 -28.94 -4.90 -35.65
N ASP A 452 -30.24 -4.71 -35.82
CA ASP A 452 -31.25 -4.76 -34.77
C ASP A 452 -30.99 -3.79 -33.61
N VAL A 453 -30.24 -2.70 -33.82
CA VAL A 453 -30.06 -1.60 -32.88
C VAL A 453 -30.43 -0.30 -33.60
N THR A 454 -31.22 0.56 -32.95
CA THR A 454 -31.67 1.81 -33.56
C THR A 454 -31.12 2.99 -32.78
N LEU A 455 -30.05 3.63 -33.27
CA LEU A 455 -29.53 4.86 -32.67
C LEU A 455 -30.42 6.06 -33.07
N VAL A 456 -31.00 6.77 -32.09
CA VAL A 456 -32.01 7.82 -32.35
C VAL A 456 -31.61 9.23 -31.91
N ALA A 457 -30.66 9.36 -30.98
CA ALA A 457 -30.21 10.66 -30.48
C ALA A 457 -28.78 10.61 -29.95
N LEU A 458 -28.08 11.73 -30.08
CA LEU A 458 -26.73 11.92 -29.56
C LEU A 458 -26.74 12.97 -28.46
N PHE A 459 -25.96 12.73 -27.42
CA PHE A 459 -25.73 13.64 -26.31
C PHE A 459 -24.24 13.89 -26.21
N SER A 460 -23.86 15.17 -26.06
CA SER A 460 -22.47 15.58 -25.94
C SER A 460 -22.20 16.21 -24.58
N PRO A 461 -21.06 15.90 -23.94
CA PRO A 461 -20.66 16.54 -22.70
C PRO A 461 -19.99 17.91 -23.00
N GLU A 462 -19.22 18.41 -22.03
CA GLU A 462 -18.29 19.52 -22.23
C GLU A 462 -17.36 19.28 -23.45
N HIS A 463 -17.12 20.34 -24.23
CA HIS A 463 -16.40 20.39 -25.51
C HIS A 463 -17.14 19.84 -26.76
N GLY A 464 -18.36 19.34 -26.59
CA GLY A 464 -19.24 18.92 -27.68
C GLY A 464 -18.87 17.58 -28.32
N ILE A 465 -19.65 17.15 -29.32
CA ILE A 465 -19.59 15.78 -29.88
C ILE A 465 -18.26 15.48 -30.61
N ARG A 466 -17.54 16.51 -31.06
CA ARG A 466 -16.21 16.40 -31.71
C ARG A 466 -15.05 16.88 -30.83
N GLY A 467 -15.32 17.44 -29.65
CA GLY A 467 -14.30 17.87 -28.69
C GLY A 467 -13.39 19.01 -29.14
N GLN A 468 -13.88 19.88 -30.03
CA GLN A 468 -13.11 20.98 -30.61
C GLN A 468 -13.44 22.33 -29.98
N LEU A 469 -14.51 22.41 -29.17
CA LEU A 469 -15.04 23.69 -28.67
C LEU A 469 -14.58 23.94 -27.23
N ASP A 470 -14.14 25.17 -26.94
CA ASP A 470 -13.88 25.67 -25.59
C ASP A 470 -15.02 26.61 -25.11
N GLU A 471 -16.14 26.62 -25.84
CA GLU A 471 -17.30 27.50 -25.66
C GLU A 471 -18.63 26.72 -25.71
N LYS A 472 -19.77 27.41 -25.59
CA LYS A 472 -21.13 26.84 -25.61
C LYS A 472 -21.42 26.12 -26.93
N VAL A 473 -21.94 24.90 -26.85
CA VAL A 473 -22.27 24.06 -28.02
C VAL A 473 -23.72 24.30 -28.45
N PRO A 474 -23.99 24.78 -29.69
CA PRO A 474 -25.35 24.96 -30.17
C PRO A 474 -26.02 23.62 -30.52
N PRO A 475 -27.37 23.53 -30.47
CA PRO A 475 -28.11 22.40 -31.01
C PRO A 475 -27.73 22.16 -32.48
N SER A 476 -27.43 20.91 -32.83
CA SER A 476 -26.95 20.56 -34.17
C SER A 476 -27.42 19.16 -34.57
N ARG A 477 -27.10 18.75 -35.80
CA ARG A 477 -27.30 17.39 -36.30
C ARG A 477 -25.96 16.79 -36.69
N ASP A 478 -25.83 15.48 -36.50
CA ASP A 478 -24.66 14.75 -36.93
C ASP A 478 -24.61 14.70 -38.46
N GLU A 479 -23.46 15.08 -39.03
CA GLU A 479 -23.29 15.27 -40.47
C GLU A 479 -23.52 13.99 -41.29
N LYS A 480 -23.22 12.82 -40.70
CA LYS A 480 -23.25 11.53 -41.41
C LYS A 480 -24.55 10.78 -41.17
N THR A 481 -25.05 10.78 -39.93
CA THR A 481 -26.26 10.03 -39.54
C THR A 481 -27.53 10.87 -39.58
N GLY A 482 -27.41 12.21 -39.61
CA GLY A 482 -28.54 13.14 -39.56
C GLY A 482 -29.21 13.22 -38.19
N LEU A 483 -28.72 12.50 -37.18
CA LEU A 483 -29.32 12.41 -35.85
C LEU A 483 -29.20 13.74 -35.08
N PRO A 484 -30.18 14.08 -34.20
CA PRO A 484 -30.07 15.26 -33.35
C PRO A 484 -28.94 15.10 -32.34
N ILE A 485 -28.21 16.20 -32.10
CA ILE A 485 -27.17 16.33 -31.08
C ILE A 485 -27.65 17.30 -29.99
N TYR A 486 -27.77 16.79 -28.77
CA TYR A 486 -28.10 17.56 -27.57
C TYR A 486 -26.84 17.86 -26.75
N SER A 487 -26.60 19.12 -26.42
CA SER A 487 -25.54 19.51 -25.48
C SER A 487 -26.01 19.32 -24.05
N LEU A 488 -25.23 18.57 -23.25
CA LEU A 488 -25.40 18.44 -21.80
C LEU A 488 -24.37 19.32 -21.06
N TYR A 489 -24.08 20.49 -21.64
CA TYR A 489 -23.17 21.48 -21.08
C TYR A 489 -23.77 22.88 -21.17
N GLY A 490 -23.66 23.64 -20.08
CA GLY A 490 -24.14 25.01 -19.97
C GLY A 490 -23.96 25.60 -18.56
N GLU A 491 -24.40 26.84 -18.37
CA GLU A 491 -24.17 27.62 -17.15
C GLU A 491 -25.01 27.13 -15.96
N THR A 492 -26.23 26.65 -16.22
CA THR A 492 -27.14 26.18 -15.18
C THR A 492 -27.02 24.69 -14.97
N GLU A 493 -27.30 24.22 -13.75
CA GLU A 493 -27.39 22.79 -13.43
C GLU A 493 -28.37 22.08 -14.38
N ALA A 494 -29.58 22.63 -14.55
CA ALA A 494 -30.59 22.07 -15.45
C ALA A 494 -30.09 21.87 -16.90
N SER A 495 -29.22 22.73 -17.42
CA SER A 495 -28.67 22.60 -18.78
C SER A 495 -27.68 21.44 -18.96
N ARG A 496 -27.24 20.81 -17.86
CA ARG A 496 -26.32 19.67 -17.86
C ARG A 496 -27.03 18.32 -17.73
N HIS A 497 -28.35 18.34 -17.60
CA HIS A 497 -29.18 17.14 -17.49
C HIS A 497 -30.00 16.94 -18.78
N PRO A 498 -30.17 15.70 -19.25
CA PRO A 498 -31.13 15.41 -20.31
C PRO A 498 -32.55 15.82 -19.89
N THR A 499 -33.25 16.58 -20.73
CA THR A 499 -34.65 16.93 -20.46
C THR A 499 -35.58 15.77 -20.82
N ALA A 500 -36.83 15.82 -20.32
CA ALA A 500 -37.85 14.83 -20.69
C ALA A 500 -38.10 14.76 -22.20
N GLU A 501 -38.03 15.89 -22.89
CA GLU A 501 -38.21 16.00 -24.33
C GLU A 501 -37.03 15.35 -25.08
N MET A 502 -35.80 15.59 -24.65
CA MET A 502 -34.61 14.97 -25.25
C MET A 502 -34.61 13.44 -25.10
N LEU A 503 -35.20 12.92 -24.02
CA LEU A 503 -35.31 11.48 -23.77
C LEU A 503 -36.53 10.83 -24.45
N HIS A 504 -37.36 11.59 -25.16
CA HIS A 504 -38.57 11.08 -25.77
C HIS A 504 -38.26 10.04 -26.85
N GLY A 505 -38.87 8.85 -26.74
CA GLY A 505 -38.66 7.75 -27.69
C GLY A 505 -37.31 7.06 -27.58
N ILE A 506 -36.56 7.27 -26.50
CA ILE A 506 -35.36 6.50 -26.14
C ILE A 506 -35.77 5.37 -25.19
N GLU A 507 -35.23 4.18 -25.41
CA GLU A 507 -35.51 2.96 -24.62
C GLU A 507 -34.29 2.48 -23.82
N ALA A 508 -33.09 2.96 -24.13
CA ALA A 508 -31.90 2.81 -23.29
C ALA A 508 -30.87 3.91 -23.58
N MET A 509 -30.12 4.28 -22.55
CA MET A 509 -28.98 5.20 -22.66
C MET A 509 -27.68 4.39 -22.74
N VAL A 510 -26.78 4.79 -23.61
CA VAL A 510 -25.40 4.28 -23.69
C VAL A 510 -24.45 5.44 -23.40
N VAL A 511 -23.42 5.19 -22.60
CA VAL A 511 -22.36 6.14 -22.27
C VAL A 511 -21.02 5.57 -22.73
N ASP A 512 -20.30 6.34 -23.54
CA ASP A 512 -18.94 5.98 -24.00
C ASP A 512 -18.05 7.23 -24.08
N LEU A 513 -17.26 7.45 -23.02
CA LEU A 513 -16.42 8.62 -22.84
C LEU A 513 -15.07 8.23 -22.22
N GLN A 514 -13.96 8.72 -22.78
CA GLN A 514 -12.64 8.61 -22.16
C GLN A 514 -12.46 9.74 -21.13
N ASP A 515 -12.38 9.39 -19.85
CA ASP A 515 -12.02 10.32 -18.77
C ASP A 515 -10.48 10.42 -18.60
N ILE A 516 -9.99 11.19 -17.61
CA ILE A 516 -8.55 11.37 -17.34
C ILE A 516 -8.06 11.07 -15.91
N GLY A 517 -8.91 10.52 -15.05
CA GLY A 517 -8.57 10.05 -13.71
C GLY A 517 -8.48 11.13 -12.63
N ALA A 518 -9.00 12.33 -12.90
CA ALA A 518 -9.04 13.44 -11.95
C ALA A 518 -10.47 13.86 -11.61
N ARG A 519 -10.72 14.12 -10.32
CA ARG A 519 -12.05 14.39 -9.75
C ARG A 519 -12.83 15.50 -10.45
N PHE A 520 -12.15 16.54 -10.90
CA PHE A 520 -12.76 17.73 -11.49
C PHE A 520 -12.85 17.68 -13.02
N TYR A 521 -12.46 16.56 -13.64
CA TYR A 521 -12.81 16.30 -15.04
C TYR A 521 -14.27 15.84 -15.09
N THR A 522 -15.09 16.48 -15.93
CA THR A 522 -16.55 16.52 -15.71
C THR A 522 -17.33 15.37 -16.34
N TYR A 523 -16.69 14.50 -17.12
CA TYR A 523 -17.35 13.39 -17.82
C TYR A 523 -18.02 12.35 -16.90
N PRO A 524 -17.43 11.97 -15.76
CA PRO A 524 -18.13 11.15 -14.77
C PRO A 524 -19.39 11.82 -14.20
N ALA A 525 -19.37 13.14 -14.01
CA ALA A 525 -20.55 13.88 -13.54
C ALA A 525 -21.66 13.90 -14.61
N ALA A 526 -21.31 14.11 -15.88
CA ALA A 526 -22.25 14.01 -17.00
C ALA A 526 -22.89 12.61 -17.08
N THR A 527 -22.10 11.56 -16.85
CA THR A 527 -22.57 10.18 -16.77
C THR A 527 -23.59 10.01 -15.65
N ALA A 528 -23.29 10.54 -14.46
CA ALA A 528 -24.19 10.47 -13.32
C ALA A 528 -25.51 11.22 -13.55
N TYR A 529 -25.47 12.39 -14.18
CA TYR A 529 -26.69 13.15 -14.53
C TYR A 529 -27.57 12.42 -15.56
N VAL A 530 -26.97 11.73 -16.53
CA VAL A 530 -27.72 10.82 -17.41
C VAL A 530 -28.36 9.69 -16.60
N MET A 531 -27.63 9.09 -15.66
CA MET A 531 -28.16 8.02 -14.80
C MET A 531 -29.33 8.50 -13.93
N GLU A 532 -29.24 9.69 -13.34
CA GLU A 532 -30.31 10.28 -12.53
C GLU A 532 -31.58 10.50 -13.36
N GLU A 533 -31.47 11.03 -14.57
CA GLU A 533 -32.63 11.26 -15.44
C GLU A 533 -33.19 9.98 -16.06
N ALA A 534 -32.34 9.00 -16.35
CA ALA A 534 -32.74 7.67 -16.81
C ALA A 534 -33.49 6.90 -15.71
N ALA A 535 -33.00 6.95 -14.46
CA ALA A 535 -33.62 6.29 -13.31
C ALA A 535 -35.05 6.77 -13.07
N LYS A 536 -35.30 8.09 -13.15
CA LYS A 536 -36.65 8.70 -13.05
C LYS A 536 -37.65 8.11 -14.06
N ARG A 537 -37.16 7.59 -15.19
CA ARG A 537 -37.96 7.05 -16.29
C ARG A 537 -37.83 5.53 -16.45
N LYS A 538 -37.09 4.87 -15.55
CA LYS A 538 -36.75 3.44 -15.62
C LYS A 538 -36.12 3.04 -16.97
N LEU A 539 -35.31 3.94 -17.53
CA LEU A 539 -34.51 3.66 -18.72
C LEU A 539 -33.23 2.93 -18.30
N PRO A 540 -32.92 1.76 -18.88
CA PRO A 540 -31.63 1.10 -18.69
C PRO A 540 -30.48 1.99 -19.14
N VAL A 541 -29.37 1.97 -18.41
CA VAL A 541 -28.15 2.72 -18.72
C VAL A 541 -26.99 1.74 -18.89
N PHE A 542 -26.35 1.77 -20.05
CA PHE A 542 -25.17 0.98 -20.37
C PHE A 542 -23.93 1.87 -20.38
N VAL A 543 -22.99 1.64 -19.46
CA VAL A 543 -21.69 2.34 -19.46
C VAL A 543 -20.66 1.44 -20.12
N LEU A 544 -20.14 1.88 -21.26
CA LEU A 544 -19.06 1.21 -21.99
C LEU A 544 -17.74 1.63 -21.33
N ASP A 545 -17.17 0.73 -20.53
CA ASP A 545 -16.07 1.13 -19.67
C ASP A 545 -14.77 1.37 -20.45
N ARG A 546 -13.93 2.28 -19.95
CA ARG A 546 -12.67 2.69 -20.57
C ARG A 546 -11.54 2.76 -19.52
N PRO A 547 -10.26 2.64 -19.95
CA PRO A 547 -9.13 2.73 -19.03
C PRO A 547 -9.11 4.07 -18.31
N ASN A 548 -8.82 4.06 -17.00
CA ASN A 548 -8.31 5.27 -16.37
C ASN A 548 -6.88 5.51 -16.91
N PRO A 549 -6.60 6.63 -17.58
CA PRO A 549 -5.37 6.76 -18.34
C PRO A 549 -4.13 6.95 -17.46
N ILE A 550 -4.32 7.49 -16.26
CA ILE A 550 -3.28 7.66 -15.24
C ILE A 550 -3.33 6.53 -14.21
N ASP A 551 -3.56 5.31 -14.70
CA ASP A 551 -3.71 4.06 -13.95
C ASP A 551 -4.93 3.99 -13.00
N GLY A 552 -5.26 2.78 -12.56
CA GLY A 552 -6.33 2.52 -11.58
C GLY A 552 -5.81 2.28 -10.16
N PHE A 553 -4.50 2.22 -9.97
CA PHE A 553 -3.90 1.82 -8.70
C PHE A 553 -3.68 3.02 -7.79
N ASP A 554 -3.04 4.05 -8.31
CA ASP A 554 -2.69 5.23 -7.55
C ASP A 554 -3.89 6.06 -7.19
N ILE A 555 -3.78 6.63 -6.00
CA ILE A 555 -4.67 7.67 -5.53
C ILE A 555 -3.83 8.74 -4.89
N GLU A 556 -4.32 9.96 -4.96
CA GLU A 556 -3.56 11.08 -4.45
C GLU A 556 -4.46 12.27 -4.15
N GLY A 557 -4.13 12.94 -3.05
CA GLY A 557 -4.76 14.19 -2.66
C GLY A 557 -5.78 14.00 -1.54
N PRO A 558 -6.20 15.12 -0.94
CA PRO A 558 -7.18 15.10 0.14
C PRO A 558 -8.56 14.72 -0.40
N LEU A 559 -9.41 14.20 0.49
CA LEU A 559 -10.85 14.19 0.21
C LEU A 559 -11.35 15.62 0.08
N GLN A 560 -12.42 15.79 -0.71
CA GLN A 560 -13.12 17.06 -0.74
C GLN A 560 -13.78 17.37 0.62
N ASP A 561 -13.75 18.64 1.03
CA ASP A 561 -14.42 19.12 2.25
C ASP A 561 -15.95 19.15 2.07
N SER A 562 -16.42 19.70 0.94
CA SER A 562 -17.84 19.84 0.64
C SER A 562 -18.49 18.49 0.35
N THR A 563 -19.73 18.32 0.83
CA THR A 563 -20.61 17.21 0.49
C THR A 563 -21.63 17.58 -0.59
N GLU A 564 -21.64 18.84 -1.05
CA GLU A 564 -22.52 19.29 -2.12
C GLU A 564 -22.10 18.70 -3.45
N ARG A 565 -23.06 18.18 -4.21
CA ARG A 565 -22.82 17.64 -5.55
C ARG A 565 -22.68 18.80 -6.54
N ARG A 566 -21.51 18.93 -7.14
CA ARG A 566 -21.24 19.92 -8.19
C ARG A 566 -20.66 19.24 -9.41
N TYR A 567 -20.72 19.89 -10.56
CA TYR A 567 -20.26 19.28 -11.81
C TYR A 567 -18.75 18.93 -11.81
N THR A 568 -17.92 19.76 -11.16
CA THR A 568 -16.48 19.52 -10.96
C THR A 568 -16.17 18.77 -9.66
N SER A 569 -17.20 18.32 -8.94
CA SER A 569 -17.07 17.61 -7.67
C SER A 569 -18.36 16.86 -7.33
N TYR A 570 -18.63 15.83 -8.12
CA TYR A 570 -19.88 15.08 -7.98
C TYR A 570 -19.88 14.17 -6.75
N PHE A 571 -18.71 13.65 -6.36
CA PHE A 571 -18.54 12.75 -5.23
C PHE A 571 -17.32 13.15 -4.38
N ARG A 572 -17.40 12.87 -3.08
CA ARG A 572 -16.32 13.12 -2.12
C ARG A 572 -15.21 12.06 -2.29
N MET A 573 -14.23 12.38 -3.12
CA MET A 573 -13.08 11.52 -3.44
C MET A 573 -11.76 12.29 -3.48
N PRO A 574 -10.60 11.61 -3.44
CA PRO A 574 -9.30 12.22 -3.70
C PRO A 574 -9.25 12.85 -5.09
N ILE A 575 -8.29 13.76 -5.32
CA ILE A 575 -8.13 14.42 -6.61
C ILE A 575 -7.79 13.40 -7.71
N ARG A 576 -6.77 12.55 -7.49
CA ARG A 576 -6.52 11.36 -8.32
C ARG A 576 -7.25 10.19 -7.64
N HIS A 577 -8.34 9.73 -8.25
CA HIS A 577 -9.25 8.77 -7.60
C HIS A 577 -8.97 7.31 -7.97
N GLY A 578 -8.30 7.07 -9.09
CA GLY A 578 -7.91 5.74 -9.56
C GLY A 578 -9.10 4.79 -9.74
N LEU A 579 -10.15 5.23 -10.42
CA LEU A 579 -11.33 4.42 -10.79
C LEU A 579 -11.61 4.62 -12.27
N THR A 580 -12.15 3.61 -12.95
CA THR A 580 -12.69 3.79 -14.31
C THR A 580 -14.06 4.49 -14.28
N ILE A 581 -14.53 4.99 -15.42
CA ILE A 581 -15.86 5.62 -15.51
C ILE A 581 -16.98 4.63 -15.16
N GLY A 582 -16.82 3.35 -15.48
CA GLY A 582 -17.75 2.29 -15.10
C GLY A 582 -17.74 1.99 -13.59
N GLU A 583 -16.57 1.96 -12.96
CA GLU A 583 -16.46 1.82 -11.49
C GLU A 583 -17.06 3.04 -10.77
N LEU A 584 -16.84 4.25 -11.28
CA LEU A 584 -17.47 5.48 -10.79
C LEU A 584 -18.99 5.44 -10.92
N ALA A 585 -19.52 4.98 -12.06
CA ALA A 585 -20.96 4.82 -12.24
C ALA A 585 -21.57 3.87 -11.19
N ARG A 586 -20.93 2.74 -10.90
CA ARG A 586 -21.37 1.81 -9.84
C ARG A 586 -21.36 2.48 -8.46
N LEU A 587 -20.27 3.16 -8.14
CA LEU A 587 -20.11 3.89 -6.89
C LEU A 587 -21.22 4.95 -6.73
N PHE A 588 -21.45 5.77 -7.75
CA PHE A 588 -22.48 6.81 -7.72
C PHE A 588 -23.88 6.20 -7.58
N ASN A 589 -24.19 5.13 -8.31
CA ASN A 589 -25.51 4.51 -8.26
C ASN A 589 -25.83 3.99 -6.84
N GLU A 590 -24.86 3.34 -6.20
CA GLU A 590 -25.02 2.72 -4.90
C GLU A 590 -24.98 3.73 -3.74
N GLU A 591 -23.97 4.61 -3.72
CA GLU A 591 -23.75 5.52 -2.60
C GLU A 591 -24.77 6.67 -2.57
N PHE A 592 -25.24 7.11 -3.74
CA PHE A 592 -26.28 8.14 -3.84
C PHE A 592 -27.69 7.58 -4.03
N LYS A 593 -27.84 6.25 -4.06
CA LYS A 593 -29.14 5.57 -4.26
C LYS A 593 -29.88 6.11 -5.48
N ILE A 594 -29.16 6.32 -6.58
CA ILE A 594 -29.72 6.87 -7.82
C ILE A 594 -30.84 5.95 -8.34
N GLY A 595 -30.67 4.63 -8.18
CA GLY A 595 -31.66 3.65 -8.60
C GLY A 595 -31.72 3.45 -10.12
N ALA A 596 -30.64 3.78 -10.82
CA ALA A 596 -30.53 3.50 -12.25
C ALA A 596 -30.41 1.99 -12.48
N ASP A 597 -31.11 1.49 -13.50
CA ASP A 597 -30.89 0.14 -14.05
C ASP A 597 -29.57 0.13 -14.84
N LEU A 598 -28.46 0.08 -14.09
CA LEU A 598 -27.11 0.27 -14.58
C LEU A 598 -26.49 -1.07 -14.98
N THR A 599 -26.07 -1.16 -16.24
CA THR A 599 -25.18 -2.22 -16.73
C THR A 599 -23.84 -1.61 -17.14
N VAL A 600 -22.76 -1.98 -16.45
CA VAL A 600 -21.41 -1.68 -16.94
C VAL A 600 -20.97 -2.79 -17.89
N VAL A 601 -20.45 -2.42 -19.06
CA VAL A 601 -19.77 -3.35 -19.97
C VAL A 601 -18.27 -3.27 -19.67
N PRO A 602 -17.73 -4.20 -18.85
CA PRO A 602 -16.33 -4.13 -18.43
C PRO A 602 -15.39 -4.38 -19.61
N MET A 603 -14.23 -3.75 -19.54
CA MET A 603 -13.12 -4.01 -20.47
C MET A 603 -12.62 -5.45 -20.34
N LYS A 604 -11.90 -5.92 -21.37
CA LYS A 604 -11.06 -7.12 -21.27
C LYS A 604 -9.59 -6.73 -21.29
N ASN A 605 -8.79 -7.47 -20.53
CA ASN A 605 -7.32 -7.36 -20.45
C ASN A 605 -6.75 -6.09 -19.78
N TRP A 606 -7.57 -5.12 -19.40
CA TRP A 606 -7.08 -3.98 -18.60
C TRP A 606 -6.78 -4.42 -17.16
N ARG A 607 -5.71 -3.86 -16.58
CA ARG A 607 -5.36 -4.02 -15.17
C ARG A 607 -5.12 -2.65 -14.56
N ARG A 608 -5.30 -2.53 -13.25
CA ARG A 608 -5.14 -1.24 -12.53
C ARG A 608 -3.74 -0.65 -12.61
N ASP A 609 -2.70 -1.47 -12.83
CA ASP A 609 -1.30 -1.05 -12.89
C ASP A 609 -0.85 -0.62 -14.30
N VAL A 610 -1.78 -0.54 -15.26
CA VAL A 610 -1.53 -0.26 -16.68
C VAL A 610 -1.93 1.17 -17.01
N TRP A 611 -0.97 1.94 -17.52
CA TRP A 611 -1.17 3.28 -18.08
C TRP A 611 -1.81 3.22 -19.47
N PHE A 612 -2.43 4.31 -19.91
CA PHE A 612 -3.15 4.33 -21.20
C PHE A 612 -2.29 3.89 -22.39
N ASP A 613 -1.06 4.38 -22.49
CA ASP A 613 -0.12 4.09 -23.57
C ASP A 613 0.37 2.64 -23.56
N GLU A 614 0.18 1.90 -22.46
CA GLU A 614 0.49 0.48 -22.33
C GLU A 614 -0.68 -0.43 -22.75
N THR A 615 -1.86 0.14 -22.98
CA THR A 615 -3.09 -0.60 -23.35
C THR A 615 -3.11 -1.06 -24.81
N GLY A 616 -2.31 -0.42 -25.66
CA GLY A 616 -2.35 -0.57 -27.12
C GLY A 616 -3.48 0.22 -27.80
N LEU A 617 -4.23 1.04 -27.06
CA LEU A 617 -5.27 1.91 -27.62
C LEU A 617 -4.68 3.23 -28.13
N PRO A 618 -5.20 3.79 -29.23
CA PRO A 618 -4.76 5.10 -29.70
C PRO A 618 -5.25 6.21 -28.78
N TRP A 619 -4.37 7.14 -28.42
CA TRP A 619 -4.76 8.34 -27.67
C TRP A 619 -5.52 9.30 -28.58
N VAL A 620 -6.74 9.66 -28.18
CA VAL A 620 -7.53 10.73 -28.78
C VAL A 620 -7.76 11.78 -27.71
N ASN A 621 -7.35 13.01 -27.97
CA ASN A 621 -7.46 14.13 -27.03
C ASN A 621 -8.88 14.23 -26.46
N PRO A 622 -9.09 13.99 -25.16
CA PRO A 622 -10.41 14.08 -24.56
C PRO A 622 -10.99 15.50 -24.57
N SER A 623 -10.12 16.51 -24.47
CA SER A 623 -10.46 17.93 -24.64
C SER A 623 -9.39 18.68 -25.44
N PRO A 624 -9.66 19.91 -25.94
CA PRO A 624 -8.70 20.69 -26.72
C PRO A 624 -7.35 20.94 -26.02
N ASN A 625 -7.38 21.02 -24.68
CA ASN A 625 -6.22 21.27 -23.85
C ASN A 625 -5.64 19.99 -23.23
N MET A 626 -6.23 18.82 -23.45
CA MET A 626 -5.71 17.54 -22.98
C MET A 626 -5.04 16.80 -24.13
N ARG A 627 -3.82 17.24 -24.47
CA ARG A 627 -3.18 16.94 -25.76
C ARG A 627 -2.34 15.67 -25.79
N ASN A 628 -1.91 15.17 -24.64
CA ASN A 628 -1.05 14.00 -24.56
C ASN A 628 -1.07 13.39 -23.14
N MET A 629 -0.36 12.27 -22.97
CA MET A 629 -0.25 11.56 -21.71
C MET A 629 0.55 12.29 -20.63
N VAL A 630 1.49 13.17 -20.99
CA VAL A 630 2.24 13.98 -20.02
C VAL A 630 1.30 14.99 -19.37
N ALA A 631 0.50 15.70 -20.17
CA ALA A 631 -0.54 16.59 -19.69
C ALA A 631 -1.54 15.85 -18.79
N ALA A 632 -2.03 14.66 -19.20
CA ALA A 632 -2.93 13.85 -18.39
C ALA A 632 -2.31 13.45 -17.04
N THR A 633 -1.03 13.09 -17.04
CA THR A 633 -0.26 12.73 -15.85
C THR A 633 -0.14 13.89 -14.86
N LEU A 634 0.12 15.12 -15.35
CA LEU A 634 0.30 16.31 -14.52
C LEU A 634 -1.02 16.98 -14.09
N TYR A 635 -2.08 16.79 -14.87
CA TYR A 635 -3.37 17.45 -14.70
C TYR A 635 -3.98 17.35 -13.30
N PRO A 636 -3.94 16.22 -12.56
CA PRO A 636 -4.45 16.16 -11.19
C PRO A 636 -3.88 17.27 -10.29
N GLY A 637 -2.59 17.60 -10.41
CA GLY A 637 -1.98 18.68 -9.62
C GLY A 637 -2.12 20.05 -10.24
N ILE A 638 -1.81 20.17 -11.54
CA ILE A 638 -1.77 21.47 -12.21
C ILE A 638 -3.18 22.02 -12.43
N GLY A 639 -4.14 21.16 -12.78
CA GLY A 639 -5.56 21.50 -12.84
C GLY A 639 -6.11 21.91 -11.47
N ALA A 640 -5.67 21.29 -10.37
CA ALA A 640 -6.15 21.62 -9.02
C ALA A 640 -5.83 23.07 -8.60
N ILE A 641 -4.83 23.69 -9.23
CA ILE A 641 -4.42 25.08 -8.98
C ILE A 641 -4.77 26.03 -10.14
N GLU A 642 -5.44 25.57 -11.19
CA GLU A 642 -5.71 26.38 -12.41
C GLU A 642 -6.65 27.58 -12.16
N GLY A 643 -7.44 27.51 -11.08
CA GLY A 643 -8.31 28.61 -10.63
C GLY A 643 -7.56 29.86 -10.16
N THR A 644 -6.32 29.71 -9.67
CA THR A 644 -5.45 30.81 -9.20
C THR A 644 -5.02 31.75 -10.31
N ASN A 645 -4.45 32.91 -10.02
CA ASN A 645 -4.10 33.92 -11.04
C ASN A 645 -2.83 33.63 -11.88
N ILE A 646 -2.52 32.35 -12.12
CA ILE A 646 -1.45 31.90 -13.02
C ILE A 646 -2.05 31.32 -14.31
N SER A 647 -1.26 31.31 -15.38
CA SER A 647 -1.49 30.46 -16.54
C SER A 647 -0.97 29.06 -16.26
N VAL A 648 -1.73 28.05 -16.70
CA VAL A 648 -1.32 26.63 -16.70
C VAL A 648 -0.97 26.15 -18.12
N GLY A 649 -0.55 27.07 -19.00
CA GLY A 649 -0.17 26.75 -20.38
C GLY A 649 -1.34 26.59 -21.36
N ARG A 650 -2.60 26.78 -20.94
CA ARG A 650 -3.72 26.90 -21.90
C ARG A 650 -3.45 28.06 -22.87
N GLY A 651 -3.75 27.84 -24.15
CA GLY A 651 -3.42 28.79 -25.22
C GLY A 651 -1.97 28.71 -25.71
N THR A 652 -1.21 27.67 -25.34
CA THR A 652 0.09 27.31 -25.93
C THR A 652 0.05 25.89 -26.49
N ASP A 653 1.19 25.39 -26.97
CA ASP A 653 1.29 24.02 -27.49
C ASP A 653 1.32 22.93 -26.42
N THR A 654 1.61 23.31 -25.18
CA THR A 654 1.90 22.40 -24.05
C THR A 654 1.07 22.73 -22.80
N PRO A 655 -0.28 22.72 -22.89
CA PRO A 655 -1.15 22.95 -21.74
C PRO A 655 -0.90 21.91 -20.63
N PHE A 656 -0.94 22.38 -19.38
CA PHE A 656 -0.68 21.63 -18.13
C PHE A 656 0.75 21.11 -17.94
N GLU A 657 1.64 21.27 -18.93
CA GLU A 657 3.06 20.93 -18.83
C GLU A 657 3.92 22.12 -18.40
N GLN A 658 3.31 23.30 -18.29
CA GLN A 658 3.96 24.51 -17.82
C GLN A 658 3.02 25.40 -17.02
N ILE A 659 3.58 26.19 -16.11
CA ILE A 659 2.86 27.25 -15.39
C ILE A 659 3.62 28.56 -15.50
N GLY A 660 2.91 29.69 -15.41
CA GLY A 660 3.56 31.00 -15.41
C GLY A 660 2.62 32.18 -15.19
N ALA A 661 3.22 33.32 -14.85
CA ALA A 661 2.56 34.61 -14.74
C ALA A 661 3.60 35.73 -14.96
N PRO A 662 3.18 36.98 -15.29
CA PRO A 662 4.11 38.08 -15.55
C PRO A 662 5.03 38.43 -14.37
N TRP A 663 4.62 38.11 -13.15
CA TRP A 663 5.29 38.48 -11.90
C TRP A 663 6.21 37.40 -11.32
N ILE A 664 6.30 36.23 -11.95
CA ILE A 664 7.12 35.11 -11.44
C ILE A 664 8.59 35.28 -11.83
N ASP A 665 9.49 35.05 -10.88
CA ASP A 665 10.91 34.83 -11.16
C ASP A 665 11.14 33.37 -11.55
N ALA A 666 11.23 33.10 -12.86
CA ALA A 666 11.33 31.75 -13.40
C ALA A 666 12.57 30.97 -12.92
N PRO A 667 13.82 31.50 -13.00
CA PRO A 667 14.99 30.84 -12.44
C PRO A 667 14.87 30.53 -10.96
N ALA A 668 14.39 31.48 -10.15
CA ALA A 668 14.26 31.28 -8.70
C ALA A 668 13.23 30.19 -8.38
N LEU A 669 12.08 30.19 -9.07
CA LEU A 669 11.04 29.19 -8.87
C LEU A 669 11.51 27.78 -9.27
N ALA A 670 12.17 27.66 -10.43
CA ALA A 670 12.74 26.40 -10.88
C ALA A 670 13.79 25.86 -9.90
N ALA A 671 14.68 26.72 -9.38
CA ALA A 671 15.67 26.34 -8.38
C ALA A 671 15.02 25.87 -7.08
N ALA A 672 14.03 26.61 -6.57
CA ALA A 672 13.30 26.27 -5.35
C ALA A 672 12.58 24.92 -5.46
N LEU A 673 11.90 24.65 -6.58
CA LEU A 673 11.20 23.38 -6.81
C LEU A 673 12.17 22.21 -7.02
N ASN A 674 13.26 22.38 -7.77
CA ASN A 674 14.25 21.32 -7.93
C ASN A 674 14.98 20.98 -6.62
N ALA A 675 15.20 21.96 -5.73
CA ALA A 675 15.80 21.72 -4.42
C ALA A 675 14.94 20.83 -3.50
N ARG A 676 13.65 20.65 -3.81
CA ARG A 676 12.76 19.73 -3.09
C ARG A 676 13.05 18.25 -3.37
N GLY A 677 13.79 17.93 -4.44
CA GLY A 677 14.13 16.55 -4.78
C GLY A 677 12.91 15.67 -5.08
N LEU A 678 11.86 16.24 -5.68
CA LEU A 678 10.64 15.49 -6.00
C LEU A 678 10.94 14.34 -6.98
N ALA A 679 10.46 13.15 -6.66
CA ALA A 679 10.66 11.98 -7.51
C ALA A 679 9.86 12.12 -8.82
N GLY A 680 10.48 11.72 -9.93
CA GLY A 680 9.81 11.60 -11.23
C GLY A 680 9.58 12.90 -11.99
N ILE A 681 10.10 14.04 -11.53
CA ILE A 681 9.93 15.34 -12.20
C ILE A 681 11.17 16.22 -12.12
N ARG A 682 11.35 17.08 -13.12
CA ARG A 682 12.30 18.20 -13.13
C ARG A 682 11.63 19.47 -13.62
N PHE A 683 12.06 20.61 -13.09
CA PHE A 683 11.52 21.92 -13.43
C PHE A 683 12.56 22.76 -14.17
N TYR A 684 12.16 23.41 -15.26
CA TYR A 684 13.02 24.30 -16.04
C TYR A 684 12.39 25.67 -16.15
N PRO A 685 13.17 26.77 -16.02
CA PRO A 685 12.61 28.10 -16.22
C PRO A 685 12.13 28.25 -17.67
N VAL A 686 10.96 28.85 -17.86
CA VAL A 686 10.36 29.09 -19.18
C VAL A 686 9.69 30.46 -19.24
N SER A 687 9.62 31.02 -20.44
CA SER A 687 8.81 32.18 -20.77
C SER A 687 7.88 31.83 -21.92
N PHE A 688 6.62 32.20 -21.83
CA PHE A 688 5.62 31.92 -22.87
C PHE A 688 4.50 32.97 -22.86
N THR A 689 3.86 33.16 -24.01
CA THR A 689 2.71 34.07 -24.14
C THR A 689 1.48 33.25 -24.52
N PRO A 690 0.48 33.12 -23.63
CA PRO A 690 -0.79 32.48 -23.98
C PRO A 690 -1.51 33.21 -25.12
N ALA A 691 -2.22 32.48 -25.98
CA ALA A 691 -3.09 33.07 -27.00
C ALA A 691 -4.15 34.00 -26.38
N ALA A 692 -4.63 35.00 -27.14
CA ALA A 692 -5.49 36.08 -26.63
C ALA A 692 -6.77 35.62 -25.91
N GLY A 693 -7.38 34.51 -26.32
CA GLY A 693 -8.59 33.95 -25.69
C GLY A 693 -8.33 33.13 -24.41
N ALA A 694 -7.07 32.88 -24.06
CA ALA A 694 -6.70 32.13 -22.87
C ALA A 694 -6.47 33.05 -21.67
N LYS A 695 -6.39 32.45 -20.47
CA LYS A 695 -6.03 33.15 -19.24
C LYS A 695 -4.64 33.79 -19.38
N LEU A 696 -4.54 35.09 -19.06
CA LEU A 696 -3.35 35.91 -19.29
C LEU A 696 -2.96 36.00 -20.79
N GLY A 697 -3.95 35.90 -21.68
CA GLY A 697 -3.78 36.00 -23.13
C GLY A 697 -3.06 37.28 -23.54
N GLY A 698 -2.05 37.14 -24.41
CA GLY A 698 -1.23 38.24 -24.91
C GLY A 698 -0.19 38.80 -23.91
N GLN A 699 -0.16 38.31 -22.67
CA GLN A 699 0.83 38.73 -21.68
C GLN A 699 2.00 37.74 -21.65
N MET A 700 3.23 38.27 -21.65
CA MET A 700 4.42 37.46 -21.42
C MET A 700 4.38 36.90 -19.98
N CYS A 701 4.35 35.57 -19.86
CA CYS A 701 4.38 34.86 -18.60
C CYS A 701 5.76 34.24 -18.39
N HIS A 702 6.27 34.33 -17.16
CA HIS A 702 7.46 33.63 -16.72
C HIS A 702 7.05 32.52 -15.75
N GLY A 703 7.75 31.38 -15.74
CA GLY A 703 7.50 30.33 -14.77
C GLY A 703 8.32 29.07 -15.03
N VAL A 704 7.69 27.91 -14.91
CA VAL A 704 8.37 26.62 -15.04
C VAL A 704 7.71 25.69 -16.03
N PHE A 705 8.52 25.03 -16.85
CA PHE A 705 8.17 23.86 -17.65
C PHE A 705 8.52 22.60 -16.86
N MET A 706 7.65 21.59 -16.91
CA MET A 706 7.74 20.36 -16.14
C MET A 706 8.11 19.18 -17.04
N ILE A 707 9.24 18.55 -16.78
CA ILE A 707 9.66 17.31 -17.46
C ILE A 707 9.40 16.14 -16.52
N VAL A 708 8.49 15.25 -16.91
CA VAL A 708 8.27 13.97 -16.22
C VAL A 708 9.43 13.03 -16.56
N THR A 709 10.23 12.68 -15.56
CA THR A 709 11.40 11.81 -15.70
C THR A 709 11.13 10.36 -15.32
N ASP A 710 10.13 10.12 -14.47
CA ASP A 710 9.66 8.81 -14.05
C ASP A 710 8.21 8.92 -13.57
N ARG A 711 7.25 8.52 -14.41
CA ARG A 711 5.82 8.66 -14.12
C ARG A 711 5.34 7.76 -12.98
N ASP A 712 6.00 6.62 -12.74
CA ASP A 712 5.56 5.65 -11.73
C ASP A 712 5.92 6.08 -10.30
N ARG A 713 6.88 6.99 -10.17
CA ARG A 713 7.27 7.61 -8.89
C ARG A 713 6.68 9.00 -8.70
N LEU A 714 6.06 9.56 -9.74
CA LEU A 714 5.49 10.89 -9.72
C LEU A 714 4.23 10.95 -8.86
N ARG A 715 4.14 11.99 -8.04
CA ARG A 715 2.96 12.33 -7.24
C ARG A 715 2.41 13.67 -7.77
N PRO A 716 1.56 13.69 -8.83
CA PRO A 716 1.16 14.92 -9.50
C PRO A 716 0.41 15.90 -8.61
N VAL A 717 -0.48 15.45 -7.71
CA VAL A 717 -1.19 16.37 -6.79
C VAL A 717 -0.19 17.07 -5.85
N ARG A 718 0.84 16.35 -5.40
CA ARG A 718 1.95 16.90 -4.65
C ARG A 718 2.75 17.91 -5.46
N VAL A 719 2.96 17.71 -6.76
CA VAL A 719 3.59 18.73 -7.62
C VAL A 719 2.79 20.02 -7.62
N GLY A 720 1.46 19.94 -7.80
CA GLY A 720 0.58 21.10 -7.72
C GLY A 720 0.65 21.82 -6.36
N LEU A 721 0.69 21.05 -5.26
CA LEU A 721 0.86 21.58 -3.90
C LEU A 721 2.21 22.30 -3.73
N GLU A 722 3.31 21.71 -4.18
CA GLU A 722 4.66 22.29 -4.08
C GLU A 722 4.75 23.60 -4.88
N ILE A 723 4.16 23.66 -6.07
CA ILE A 723 4.07 24.88 -6.87
C ILE A 723 3.26 25.94 -6.11
N ALA A 724 2.07 25.61 -5.62
CA ALA A 724 1.24 26.55 -4.86
C ALA A 724 1.94 27.07 -3.60
N SER A 725 2.63 26.20 -2.85
CA SER A 725 3.40 26.58 -1.67
C SER A 725 4.61 27.45 -2.01
N ALA A 726 5.35 27.15 -3.08
CA ALA A 726 6.46 27.96 -3.53
C ALA A 726 5.99 29.36 -3.96
N LEU A 727 4.90 29.45 -4.74
CA LEU A 727 4.33 30.73 -5.16
C LEU A 727 3.76 31.53 -3.97
N ALA A 728 3.04 30.88 -3.05
CA ALA A 728 2.53 31.54 -1.84
C ALA A 728 3.64 32.08 -0.95
N LYS A 729 4.82 31.43 -0.95
CA LYS A 729 5.99 31.87 -0.18
C LYS A 729 6.79 32.98 -0.89
N MET A 730 7.01 32.86 -2.20
CA MET A 730 7.88 33.74 -2.97
C MET A 730 7.17 35.00 -3.47
N HIS A 731 5.85 34.91 -3.68
CA HIS A 731 5.03 35.94 -4.33
C HIS A 731 3.71 36.14 -3.56
N ALA A 732 3.80 36.28 -2.23
CA ALA A 732 2.65 36.34 -1.33
C ALA A 732 1.69 37.51 -1.60
N ALA A 733 2.19 38.62 -2.17
CA ALA A 733 1.36 39.79 -2.49
C ALA A 733 0.56 39.60 -3.78
N GLU A 734 1.09 38.84 -4.73
CA GLU A 734 0.53 38.64 -6.07
C GLU A 734 -0.32 37.38 -6.17
N PHE A 735 0.09 36.28 -5.53
CA PHE A 735 -0.52 34.96 -5.72
C PHE A 735 -1.85 34.79 -4.98
N LYS A 736 -2.91 34.48 -5.72
CA LYS A 736 -4.28 34.27 -5.19
C LYS A 736 -4.55 32.79 -4.93
N LEU A 737 -3.96 32.26 -3.85
CA LEU A 737 -4.06 30.85 -3.46
C LEU A 737 -5.52 30.37 -3.26
N GLU A 738 -6.37 31.25 -2.74
CA GLU A 738 -7.76 31.01 -2.35
C GLU A 738 -8.60 30.51 -3.53
N ALA A 739 -8.27 30.95 -4.73
CA ALA A 739 -8.97 30.55 -5.95
C ALA A 739 -8.69 29.09 -6.35
N ALA A 740 -7.74 28.40 -5.71
CA ALA A 740 -7.57 26.95 -5.85
C ALA A 740 -8.61 26.14 -5.06
N ALA A 741 -9.33 26.75 -4.10
CA ALA A 741 -10.18 26.04 -3.15
C ALA A 741 -11.23 25.14 -3.81
N THR A 742 -11.81 25.59 -4.94
CA THR A 742 -12.84 24.85 -5.66
C THR A 742 -12.34 23.51 -6.19
N LEU A 743 -11.20 23.50 -6.89
CA LEU A 743 -10.71 22.30 -7.59
C LEU A 743 -9.81 21.45 -6.69
N PHE A 744 -8.99 22.08 -5.85
CA PHE A 744 -8.22 21.38 -4.83
C PHE A 744 -9.14 20.72 -3.79
N GLY A 745 -10.23 21.39 -3.43
CA GLY A 745 -11.32 20.83 -2.63
C GLY A 745 -11.04 20.65 -1.14
N SER A 746 -9.90 21.10 -0.63
CA SER A 746 -9.57 21.06 0.80
C SER A 746 -9.09 22.42 1.31
N THR A 747 -9.98 23.13 1.97
CA THR A 747 -9.71 24.39 2.67
C THR A 747 -8.68 24.19 3.77
N ALA A 748 -8.71 23.06 4.48
CA ALA A 748 -7.70 22.70 5.47
C ALA A 748 -6.30 22.61 4.85
N THR A 749 -6.17 21.96 3.69
CA THR A 749 -4.89 21.89 2.98
C THR A 749 -4.39 23.27 2.57
N LEU A 750 -5.24 24.11 1.97
CA LEU A 750 -4.85 25.46 1.55
C LEU A 750 -4.53 26.39 2.72
N ALA A 751 -5.20 26.21 3.87
CA ALA A 751 -4.87 26.95 5.08
C ALA A 751 -3.45 26.64 5.58
N LYS A 752 -3.03 25.37 5.54
CA LYS A 752 -1.65 24.95 5.88
C LYS A 752 -0.62 25.53 4.91
N VAL A 753 -0.96 25.56 3.60
CA VAL A 753 -0.11 26.22 2.59
C VAL A 753 0.05 27.70 2.91
N ARG A 754 -1.04 28.41 3.22
CA ARG A 754 -0.98 29.83 3.61
C ARG A 754 -0.18 30.05 4.89
N ALA A 755 -0.23 29.11 5.83
CA ALA A 755 0.56 29.16 7.07
C ALA A 755 2.05 28.84 6.86
N GLY A 756 2.47 28.48 5.63
CA GLY A 756 3.87 28.15 5.33
C GLY A 756 4.32 26.78 5.85
N GLU A 757 3.38 25.88 6.15
CA GLU A 757 3.72 24.50 6.54
C GLU A 757 4.43 23.78 5.38
N ASP A 758 5.37 22.89 5.73
CA ASP A 758 6.13 22.14 4.73
C ASP A 758 5.18 21.24 3.91
N PRO A 759 5.20 21.33 2.56
CA PRO A 759 4.33 20.53 1.70
C PRO A 759 4.46 19.00 1.91
N THR A 760 5.59 18.52 2.45
CA THR A 760 5.78 17.09 2.79
C THR A 760 4.89 16.67 3.93
N SER A 761 4.82 17.50 4.97
CA SER A 761 3.92 17.27 6.09
C SER A 761 2.46 17.33 5.65
N ILE A 762 2.10 18.33 4.84
CA ILE A 762 0.75 18.51 4.31
C ILE A 762 0.32 17.28 3.50
N ALA A 763 1.11 16.84 2.52
CA ALA A 763 0.76 15.69 1.70
C ALA A 763 0.72 14.37 2.48
N SER A 764 1.62 14.20 3.45
CA SER A 764 1.61 13.02 4.33
C SER A 764 0.31 12.93 5.15
N SER A 765 -0.31 14.07 5.48
CA SER A 765 -1.58 14.10 6.20
C SER A 765 -2.77 13.55 5.40
N TRP A 766 -2.67 13.45 4.06
CA TRP A 766 -3.71 12.84 3.22
C TRP A 766 -3.75 11.32 3.32
N SER A 767 -2.72 10.67 3.88
CA SER A 767 -2.63 9.21 3.95
C SER A 767 -3.83 8.52 4.61
N ALA A 768 -4.44 9.17 5.61
CA ALA A 768 -5.66 8.68 6.25
C ALA A 768 -6.89 8.75 5.34
N ASP A 769 -7.02 9.84 4.59
CA ASP A 769 -8.08 10.04 3.60
C ASP A 769 -7.94 9.09 2.41
N GLU A 770 -6.71 8.93 1.93
CA GLU A 770 -6.37 7.95 0.90
C GLU A 770 -6.68 6.52 1.37
N ALA A 771 -6.34 6.15 2.61
CA ALA A 771 -6.66 4.83 3.16
C ALA A 771 -8.18 4.57 3.22
N LYS A 772 -8.96 5.55 3.70
CA LYS A 772 -10.44 5.47 3.70
C LYS A 772 -10.99 5.31 2.29
N TRP A 773 -10.44 6.05 1.34
CA TRP A 773 -10.85 5.94 -0.06
C TRP A 773 -10.51 4.57 -0.66
N ARG A 774 -9.32 3.99 -0.38
CA ARG A 774 -8.97 2.63 -0.83
C ARG A 774 -9.99 1.60 -0.37
N LEU A 775 -10.40 1.67 0.90
CA LEU A 775 -11.39 0.75 1.48
C LEU A 775 -12.78 0.93 0.86
N MET A 776 -13.23 2.18 0.67
CA MET A 776 -14.54 2.44 0.06
C MET A 776 -14.57 2.00 -1.40
N ARG A 777 -13.59 2.41 -2.20
CA ARG A 777 -13.57 2.14 -3.63
C ARG A 777 -13.47 0.64 -3.94
N ALA A 778 -12.87 -0.15 -3.04
CA ALA A 778 -12.73 -1.60 -3.16
C ALA A 778 -14.05 -2.32 -3.48
N LYS A 779 -15.18 -1.82 -2.94
CA LYS A 779 -16.52 -2.38 -3.14
C LYS A 779 -17.02 -2.26 -4.60
N TYR A 780 -16.47 -1.32 -5.36
CA TYR A 780 -16.95 -0.98 -6.70
C TYR A 780 -15.99 -1.40 -7.81
N LEU A 781 -14.82 -1.94 -7.46
CA LEU A 781 -13.82 -2.33 -8.44
C LEU A 781 -14.34 -3.43 -9.36
N LEU A 782 -13.96 -3.34 -10.63
CA LEU A 782 -14.17 -4.34 -11.67
C LEU A 782 -12.87 -5.04 -12.08
N TYR A 783 -11.71 -4.44 -11.77
CA TYR A 783 -10.37 -4.86 -12.22
C TYR A 783 -9.35 -4.90 -11.09
#